data_AF-A0AAV6KEA7-F1
#
_entry.id   AF-A0AAV6KEA7-F1
#
_cell.length_a   1.000
_cell.length_b   1.000
_cell.length_c   1.000
_cell.angle_alpha   90.00
_cell.angle_beta   90.00
_cell.angle_gamma   90.00
#
_symmetry.space_group_name_H-M   'P 1'
#
loop_
_entity.id
_entity.type
_entity.pdbx_description
1 polymer ?
#
loop_
_entity_poly.entity_id
_entity_poly.type
_entity_poly.pdbx_seq_one_letter_code
_entity_poly.pdbx_strand_id
1 'polypeptide(L)'
;MAKTLTLRCSVNSLITVLFAFVFVAVYLAGERRLWFFEDEDQAAMQRNSSAKCNLFSGKWVFDNKSYPLYKEKECTFMWDEFACEKFGRKDLSYQSWRWQPHQCDLPRFNATALLEKLRGKRMVFVGDSLNRDQWVSMVCLVESAIPAALKSKPKYGHFKFKAIEYNASIDFYWSPMLVESNSDDPVSHRLPERIVRISEIEKHARHWTNADILVFNSYLWWRRPKLKLLGQEWGMSQPDNCYNETLPITKEGYWGSGSDMRMMKIAEATMDELRAKGERRLWFFEDEDQAAMQRNSSAKCNLFSGKWVFDNKSYPLYKEKECTFMWDEFACEKFGRKDLNYQSWRWQPHQCDLPRFNATALLEKLRGKRMVFVGDSLNRDQWVSMVCLVESAIPAPLKSKPKYAYFKFKAIEYNTSIDFHWSPMLVESNYDDPASPRLPERIARISEIVKHARHWTNADILVFNSYLWWRRRKMKLLWGSFESPDQITKEVEMLRSYEMAVKTWSDWLDIHVDRNRTRLFFMSMSPTHRWGQEWGMSQPDNCYNETLPITKEGYWGSGSDKRMMKIAEAAVDELRAKEVLDRFTKCRSTVKYIGRKARWDVQVEELNSRRENEESCDLFSGKWVFDNSSYPLYNESDCPYMSDQLACHKHGRADLGYQYWRWQPHNCNLKRWNVTEMWEKLRGKRLMFVGDSLNRGQWISMVCLLQSVIPVDKRSMSPNAHLTIFRAEEYNATVEFLWAPLLVDSNSDDPVNHRLDERIMQPDSVLRHASQWEHADILVFNTYLWWRQGPVKLLWRSEGDGVCEEIDGLGGMELAMEAWANWVASNVNPLKKQVFFVTMSPTHLWSREWETSEGNCYNEKTPIKDEGYWGSGSDLPTMQMVEKVLNSVSSKVSVINITQLSDYRKDGHPSIYRKFWETLSPEQLSNPTSYSDCIHWCLPGVPDVWNELLFQFL
;
A
#
# COMPACT_ATOMS: atom_id res chain seq x y z
N MET A 1 49.41 -94.07 28.26
CA MET A 1 50.84 -94.35 28.03
C MET A 1 51.52 -93.04 27.65
N ALA A 2 52.69 -92.76 28.26
CA ALA A 2 53.68 -91.69 27.97
C ALA A 2 53.22 -90.22 28.10
N LYS A 3 53.59 -89.49 29.15
CA LYS A 3 54.87 -88.78 29.44
C LYS A 3 55.04 -87.43 28.70
N THR A 4 54.81 -86.35 29.47
CA THR A 4 55.63 -85.13 29.64
C THR A 4 56.46 -84.60 28.45
N LEU A 5 56.21 -83.35 28.06
CA LEU A 5 57.26 -82.42 27.59
C LEU A 5 56.89 -80.94 27.87
N THR A 6 57.54 -80.41 28.91
CA THR A 6 58.17 -79.09 29.08
C THR A 6 57.71 -77.83 28.32
N LEU A 7 57.43 -76.82 29.15
CA LEU A 7 57.51 -75.37 28.94
C LEU A 7 58.83 -74.92 28.27
N ARG A 8 58.75 -74.13 27.19
CA ARG A 8 59.67 -73.00 26.96
C ARG A 8 59.07 -72.00 25.95
N CYS A 9 58.97 -70.78 26.44
CA CYS A 9 58.46 -69.57 25.80
C CYS A 9 59.16 -69.25 24.47
N SER A 10 58.39 -68.72 23.52
CA SER A 10 58.89 -67.89 22.43
C SER A 10 57.81 -66.90 22.00
N VAL A 11 57.68 -65.84 22.82
CA VAL A 11 57.62 -64.40 22.45
C VAL A 11 56.57 -63.89 21.45
N ASN A 12 55.83 -64.70 20.69
CA ASN A 12 54.99 -64.18 19.59
C ASN A 12 53.47 -64.08 19.84
N SER A 13 52.98 -64.35 21.06
CA SER A 13 51.53 -64.23 21.36
C SER A 13 51.17 -63.19 22.44
N LEU A 14 52.15 -62.72 23.23
CA LEU A 14 51.98 -61.59 24.16
C LEU A 14 52.36 -60.25 23.52
N ILE A 15 53.20 -60.25 22.47
CA ILE A 15 53.51 -59.06 21.66
C ILE A 15 52.25 -58.59 20.90
N THR A 16 51.41 -59.49 20.42
CA THR A 16 50.20 -59.13 19.65
C THR A 16 49.11 -58.47 20.50
N VAL A 17 48.98 -58.83 21.78
CA VAL A 17 47.98 -58.21 22.68
C VAL A 17 48.49 -56.88 23.28
N LEU A 18 49.81 -56.74 23.52
CA LEU A 18 50.41 -55.47 23.94
C LEU A 18 50.53 -54.46 22.79
N PHE A 19 50.79 -54.88 21.55
CA PHE A 19 50.77 -53.97 20.39
C PHE A 19 49.36 -53.46 20.09
N ALA A 20 48.31 -54.26 20.30
CA ALA A 20 46.93 -53.80 20.11
C ALA A 20 46.50 -52.76 21.16
N PHE A 21 46.91 -52.91 22.43
CA PHE A 21 46.60 -51.92 23.47
C PHE A 21 47.45 -50.65 23.39
N VAL A 22 48.72 -50.73 22.97
CA VAL A 22 49.56 -49.54 22.75
C VAL A 22 49.14 -48.78 21.50
N PHE A 23 48.70 -49.46 20.42
CA PHE A 23 48.15 -48.74 19.26
C PHE A 23 46.84 -48.00 19.58
N VAL A 24 45.94 -48.59 20.38
CA VAL A 24 44.69 -47.91 20.77
C VAL A 24 44.97 -46.76 21.75
N ALA A 25 45.92 -46.89 22.67
CA ALA A 25 46.28 -45.81 23.59
C ALA A 25 47.09 -44.68 22.92
N VAL A 26 47.96 -44.98 21.94
CA VAL A 26 48.69 -43.97 21.15
C VAL A 26 47.77 -43.31 20.12
N TYR A 27 46.78 -44.01 19.57
CA TYR A 27 45.74 -43.41 18.72
C TYR A 27 44.83 -42.47 19.52
N LEU A 28 44.40 -42.87 20.71
CA LEU A 28 43.57 -42.03 21.60
C LEU A 28 44.35 -40.89 22.30
N ALA A 29 45.68 -40.98 22.44
CA ALA A 29 46.53 -39.89 22.93
C ALA A 29 47.05 -38.98 21.80
N GLY A 30 47.19 -39.50 20.57
CA GLY A 30 47.53 -38.75 19.36
C GLY A 30 46.39 -37.84 18.90
N GLU A 31 45.14 -38.31 19.03
CA GLU A 31 43.94 -37.45 18.91
C GLU A 31 43.83 -36.41 20.04
N ARG A 32 44.58 -36.51 21.14
CA ARG A 32 44.62 -35.45 22.17
C ARG A 32 45.79 -34.48 22.04
N ARG A 33 46.65 -34.59 21.01
CA ARG A 33 47.72 -33.60 20.76
C ARG A 33 47.63 -32.91 19.40
N LEU A 34 46.84 -33.42 18.45
CA LEU A 34 46.44 -32.66 17.27
C LEU A 34 45.26 -31.71 17.52
N TRP A 35 44.46 -31.96 18.56
CA TRP A 35 43.45 -31.01 19.05
C TRP A 35 44.01 -29.85 19.91
N PHE A 36 45.34 -29.74 20.05
CA PHE A 36 45.97 -28.61 20.77
C PHE A 36 46.87 -27.73 19.89
N PHE A 37 46.92 -27.97 18.57
CA PHE A 37 47.63 -27.08 17.63
C PHE A 37 46.80 -26.69 16.39
N GLU A 38 45.51 -27.03 16.33
CA GLU A 38 44.52 -26.37 15.44
C GLU A 38 43.52 -25.48 16.20
N ASP A 39 43.61 -25.44 17.54
CA ASP A 39 42.70 -24.65 18.38
C ASP A 39 43.16 -23.19 18.56
N GLU A 40 44.39 -22.83 18.17
CA GLU A 40 44.82 -21.42 18.09
C GLU A 40 44.51 -20.77 16.72
N ASP A 41 44.49 -21.53 15.62
CA ASP A 41 44.17 -20.98 14.29
C ASP A 41 42.67 -20.97 13.96
N GLN A 42 41.86 -21.87 14.52
CA GLN A 42 40.40 -21.75 14.44
C GLN A 42 39.82 -20.72 15.43
N ALA A 43 40.45 -20.52 16.60
CA ALA A 43 40.11 -19.43 17.49
C ALA A 43 40.52 -18.05 16.93
N ALA A 44 41.51 -17.99 16.02
CA ALA A 44 41.89 -16.78 15.29
C ALA A 44 40.98 -16.51 14.07
N MET A 45 40.50 -17.53 13.34
CA MET A 45 39.56 -17.34 12.22
C MET A 45 38.09 -17.18 12.65
N GLN A 46 37.66 -17.68 13.81
CA GLN A 46 36.32 -17.40 14.35
C GLN A 46 36.21 -16.08 15.11
N ARG A 47 37.33 -15.38 15.32
CA ARG A 47 37.33 -14.02 15.89
C ARG A 47 37.29 -12.91 14.85
N ASN A 48 37.16 -13.22 13.56
CA ASN A 48 37.13 -12.18 12.52
C ASN A 48 36.08 -12.34 11.39
N SER A 49 35.08 -13.22 11.52
CA SER A 49 33.92 -13.23 10.60
C SER A 49 32.62 -12.77 11.26
N SER A 50 32.72 -11.78 12.15
CA SER A 50 31.57 -10.97 12.58
C SER A 50 31.02 -10.06 11.47
N ALA A 51 31.48 -10.21 10.22
CA ALA A 51 30.84 -9.69 9.01
C ALA A 51 30.29 -10.86 8.18
N LYS A 52 28.98 -10.88 7.93
CA LYS A 52 28.33 -11.85 7.04
C LYS A 52 28.89 -11.68 5.62
N CYS A 53 29.33 -12.77 4.97
CA CYS A 53 29.80 -12.72 3.58
C CYS A 53 28.61 -12.82 2.60
N ASN A 54 28.44 -11.80 1.74
CA ASN A 54 27.57 -11.85 0.59
C ASN A 54 28.25 -12.67 -0.54
N LEU A 55 27.71 -13.86 -0.82
CA LEU A 55 28.21 -14.77 -1.86
C LEU A 55 27.91 -14.30 -3.30
N PHE A 56 27.01 -13.34 -3.49
CA PHE A 56 26.51 -12.86 -4.78
C PHE A 56 27.13 -11.54 -5.22
N SER A 57 27.90 -10.89 -4.35
CA SER A 57 28.69 -9.70 -4.67
C SER A 57 30.15 -10.10 -4.89
N GLY A 58 30.63 -9.98 -6.11
CA GLY A 58 31.92 -10.53 -6.52
C GLY A 58 32.24 -10.28 -7.99
N LYS A 59 33.25 -11.00 -8.48
CA LYS A 59 33.68 -10.94 -9.88
C LYS A 59 34.07 -12.29 -10.42
N TRP A 60 33.97 -12.45 -11.75
CA TRP A 60 34.50 -13.62 -12.45
C TRP A 60 36.02 -13.58 -12.50
N VAL A 61 36.66 -14.68 -12.13
CA VAL A 61 38.11 -14.86 -12.13
C VAL A 61 38.45 -16.08 -12.98
N PHE A 62 39.42 -15.92 -13.89
CA PHE A 62 39.90 -17.02 -14.71
C PHE A 62 40.77 -17.96 -13.88
N ASP A 63 40.39 -19.23 -13.81
CA ASP A 63 41.07 -20.32 -13.12
C ASP A 63 41.04 -21.60 -13.97
N ASN A 64 42.02 -21.76 -14.85
CA ASN A 64 42.19 -22.96 -15.66
C ASN A 64 42.83 -24.14 -14.91
N LYS A 65 43.15 -23.99 -13.62
CA LYS A 65 43.74 -25.05 -12.80
C LYS A 65 42.66 -25.83 -12.04
N SER A 66 41.66 -25.12 -11.51
CA SER A 66 40.63 -25.70 -10.65
C SER A 66 39.26 -25.86 -11.34
N TYR A 67 39.05 -25.22 -12.49
CA TYR A 67 37.80 -25.26 -13.27
C TYR A 67 38.03 -25.76 -14.72
N PRO A 68 37.04 -26.48 -15.31
CA PRO A 68 35.71 -26.77 -14.77
C PRO A 68 35.71 -27.86 -13.68
N LEU A 69 34.63 -27.91 -12.89
CA LEU A 69 34.48 -28.90 -11.80
C LEU A 69 34.22 -30.33 -12.32
N TYR A 70 33.77 -30.47 -13.56
CA TYR A 70 33.62 -31.73 -14.29
C TYR A 70 33.81 -31.45 -15.78
N LYS A 71 34.19 -32.46 -16.57
CA LYS A 71 34.25 -32.32 -18.03
C LYS A 71 32.95 -32.80 -18.68
N GLU A 72 32.60 -32.18 -19.80
CA GLU A 72 31.39 -32.51 -20.57
C GLU A 72 31.29 -34.01 -20.87
N LYS A 73 32.38 -34.60 -21.37
CA LYS A 73 32.48 -36.01 -21.76
C LYS A 73 32.42 -36.99 -20.58
N GLU A 74 32.66 -36.50 -19.36
CA GLU A 74 32.64 -37.32 -18.14
C GLU A 74 31.23 -37.41 -17.54
N CYS A 75 30.33 -36.47 -17.87
CA CYS A 75 28.95 -36.51 -17.40
C CYS A 75 28.07 -37.38 -18.29
N THR A 76 27.64 -38.53 -17.78
CA THR A 76 26.78 -39.49 -18.47
C THR A 76 25.29 -39.13 -18.47
N PHE A 77 24.94 -38.05 -17.78
CA PHE A 77 23.59 -37.50 -17.64
C PHE A 77 23.37 -36.20 -18.40
N MET A 78 24.42 -35.66 -19.03
CA MET A 78 24.29 -34.45 -19.83
C MET A 78 23.41 -34.70 -21.05
N TRP A 79 22.46 -33.80 -21.27
CA TRP A 79 21.62 -33.85 -22.45
C TRP A 79 22.29 -33.15 -23.62
N ASP A 80 21.94 -33.60 -24.83
CA ASP A 80 22.50 -33.06 -26.07
C ASP A 80 22.27 -31.55 -26.22
N GLU A 81 21.17 -31.02 -25.67
CA GLU A 81 20.87 -29.58 -25.66
C GLU A 81 21.92 -28.72 -24.91
N PHE A 82 22.70 -29.31 -24.01
CA PHE A 82 23.69 -28.61 -23.18
C PHE A 82 25.15 -28.96 -23.50
N ALA A 83 25.38 -29.94 -24.37
CA ALA A 83 26.71 -30.50 -24.67
C ALA A 83 27.45 -29.70 -25.76
N CYS A 84 27.82 -28.45 -25.47
CA CYS A 84 28.39 -27.53 -26.45
C CYS A 84 29.67 -28.03 -27.14
N GLU A 85 30.59 -28.70 -26.44
CA GLU A 85 31.82 -29.26 -27.00
C GLU A 85 31.49 -30.38 -28.01
N LYS A 86 30.57 -31.29 -27.64
CA LYS A 86 30.06 -32.35 -28.51
C LYS A 86 29.45 -31.80 -29.81
N PHE A 87 28.76 -30.65 -29.74
CA PHE A 87 28.10 -30.02 -30.87
C PHE A 87 28.92 -28.90 -31.56
N GLY A 88 30.24 -28.86 -31.32
CA GLY A 88 31.18 -28.13 -32.18
C GLY A 88 31.69 -26.79 -31.66
N ARG A 89 31.38 -26.40 -30.41
CA ARG A 89 32.01 -25.23 -29.78
C ARG A 89 33.48 -25.53 -29.48
N LYS A 90 34.39 -24.77 -30.09
CA LYS A 90 35.86 -24.99 -29.99
C LYS A 90 36.52 -24.15 -28.90
N ASP A 91 35.96 -23.01 -28.56
CA ASP A 91 36.40 -22.13 -27.48
C ASP A 91 35.94 -22.70 -26.13
N LEU A 92 36.81 -23.42 -25.42
CA LEU A 92 36.48 -24.01 -24.11
C LEU A 92 36.90 -23.12 -22.92
N SER A 93 37.43 -21.93 -23.18
CA SER A 93 37.88 -20.99 -22.14
C SER A 93 36.77 -20.53 -21.21
N TYR A 94 35.51 -20.54 -21.65
CA TYR A 94 34.36 -20.21 -20.80
C TYR A 94 34.21 -21.17 -19.60
N GLN A 95 34.70 -22.41 -19.71
CA GLN A 95 34.64 -23.42 -18.66
C GLN A 95 35.61 -23.14 -17.50
N SER A 96 36.62 -22.30 -17.71
CA SER A 96 37.68 -21.99 -16.75
C SER A 96 37.42 -20.74 -15.93
N TRP A 97 36.19 -20.22 -15.88
CA TRP A 97 35.85 -19.07 -15.04
C TRP A 97 35.19 -19.51 -13.73
N ARG A 98 35.62 -18.91 -12.62
CA ARG A 98 35.03 -19.11 -11.30
C ARG A 98 34.54 -17.78 -10.71
N TRP A 99 33.45 -17.82 -9.95
CA TRP A 99 32.97 -16.67 -9.20
C TRP A 99 33.80 -16.46 -7.93
N GLN A 100 34.24 -15.22 -7.69
CA GLN A 100 34.99 -14.82 -6.50
C GLN A 100 34.19 -13.74 -5.76
N PRO A 101 33.52 -14.09 -4.64
CA PRO A 101 32.89 -13.08 -3.78
C PRO A 101 33.91 -12.07 -3.27
N HIS A 102 33.51 -10.82 -3.08
CA HIS A 102 34.38 -9.75 -2.60
C HIS A 102 34.80 -9.94 -1.13
N GLN A 103 33.94 -10.57 -0.34
CA GLN A 103 34.07 -10.63 1.12
C GLN A 103 34.60 -11.98 1.63
N CYS A 104 34.62 -13.01 0.78
CA CYS A 104 35.13 -14.34 1.15
C CYS A 104 35.46 -15.20 -0.07
N ASP A 105 36.14 -16.32 0.17
CA ASP A 105 36.39 -17.36 -0.83
C ASP A 105 35.30 -18.43 -0.81
N LEU A 106 34.88 -18.88 -2.00
CA LEU A 106 34.01 -20.04 -2.12
C LEU A 106 34.82 -21.33 -1.82
N PRO A 107 34.35 -22.19 -0.90
CA PRO A 107 35.01 -23.46 -0.66
C PRO A 107 34.94 -24.33 -1.91
N ARG A 108 36.03 -25.04 -2.20
CA ARG A 108 36.08 -25.96 -3.35
C ARG A 108 34.96 -27.00 -3.22
N PHE A 109 34.22 -27.22 -4.31
CA PHE A 109 33.12 -28.17 -4.34
C PHE A 109 33.60 -29.60 -4.04
N ASN A 110 32.92 -30.28 -3.12
CA ASN A 110 33.17 -31.67 -2.75
C ASN A 110 31.85 -32.47 -2.85
N ALA A 111 31.76 -33.30 -3.88
CA ALA A 111 30.58 -34.10 -4.19
C ALA A 111 30.18 -35.05 -3.06
N THR A 112 31.14 -35.75 -2.46
CA THR A 112 30.89 -36.67 -1.32
C THR A 112 30.35 -35.92 -0.12
N ALA A 113 30.91 -34.75 0.20
CA ALA A 113 30.43 -33.93 1.31
C ALA A 113 28.99 -33.43 1.09
N LEU A 114 28.62 -33.08 -0.14
CA LEU A 114 27.23 -32.73 -0.47
C LEU A 114 26.31 -33.94 -0.37
N LEU A 115 26.70 -35.09 -0.90
CA LEU A 115 25.92 -36.32 -0.85
C LEU A 115 25.68 -36.80 0.59
N GLU A 116 26.66 -36.64 1.49
CA GLU A 116 26.49 -36.88 2.92
C GLU A 116 25.47 -35.93 3.55
N LYS A 117 25.49 -34.63 3.20
CA LYS A 117 24.47 -33.68 3.66
C LYS A 117 23.06 -34.00 3.14
N LEU A 118 22.98 -34.64 1.97
CA LEU A 118 21.75 -35.12 1.33
C LEU A 118 21.36 -36.54 1.76
N ARG A 119 22.12 -37.20 2.65
CA ARG A 119 21.82 -38.57 3.06
C ARG A 119 20.42 -38.67 3.66
N GLY A 120 19.60 -39.55 3.09
CA GLY A 120 18.20 -39.74 3.48
C GLY A 120 17.27 -38.59 3.11
N LYS A 121 17.69 -37.65 2.25
CA LYS A 121 16.92 -36.45 1.89
C LYS A 121 16.56 -36.40 0.40
N ARG A 122 15.50 -35.64 0.12
CA ARG A 122 14.99 -35.33 -1.21
C ARG A 122 15.18 -33.85 -1.53
N MET A 123 16.00 -33.55 -2.54
CA MET A 123 16.15 -32.22 -3.13
C MET A 123 15.31 -32.14 -4.40
N VAL A 124 14.55 -31.07 -4.61
CA VAL A 124 13.68 -30.89 -5.79
C VAL A 124 13.87 -29.50 -6.39
N PHE A 125 14.25 -29.48 -7.67
CA PHE A 125 14.25 -28.30 -8.53
C PHE A 125 12.87 -28.16 -9.16
N VAL A 126 12.26 -26.99 -9.02
CA VAL A 126 10.91 -26.67 -9.50
C VAL A 126 10.96 -25.41 -10.35
N GLY A 127 10.54 -25.49 -11.60
CA GLY A 127 10.49 -24.27 -12.42
C GLY A 127 10.48 -24.49 -13.91
N ASP A 128 11.06 -23.52 -14.61
CA ASP A 128 11.21 -23.49 -16.06
C ASP A 128 12.47 -24.24 -16.56
N SER A 129 12.79 -24.07 -17.84
CA SER A 129 13.92 -24.74 -18.48
C SER A 129 15.30 -24.36 -17.90
N LEU A 130 15.46 -23.19 -17.27
CA LEU A 130 16.73 -22.83 -16.63
C LEU A 130 16.95 -23.61 -15.33
N ASN A 131 15.88 -23.90 -14.57
CA ASN A 131 16.01 -24.76 -13.39
C ASN A 131 16.29 -26.21 -13.77
N ARG A 132 15.81 -26.64 -14.95
CA ARG A 132 16.18 -27.94 -15.55
C ARG A 132 17.68 -28.00 -15.87
N ASP A 133 18.23 -26.92 -16.41
CA ASP A 133 19.67 -26.81 -16.69
C ASP A 133 20.50 -26.86 -15.39
N GLN A 134 20.09 -26.12 -14.36
CA GLN A 134 20.72 -26.17 -13.04
C GLN A 134 20.66 -27.57 -12.41
N TRP A 135 19.55 -28.28 -12.57
CA TRP A 135 19.41 -29.68 -12.13
C TRP A 135 20.40 -30.61 -12.86
N VAL A 136 20.56 -30.49 -14.19
CA VAL A 136 21.55 -31.27 -14.95
C VAL A 136 22.96 -31.00 -14.43
N SER A 137 23.32 -29.73 -14.20
CA SER A 137 24.62 -29.35 -13.63
C SER A 137 24.85 -29.98 -12.25
N MET A 138 23.84 -29.92 -11.36
CA MET A 138 23.90 -30.54 -10.03
C MET A 138 24.11 -32.05 -10.09
N VAL A 139 23.44 -32.74 -11.03
CA VAL A 139 23.63 -34.19 -11.23
C VAL A 139 25.03 -34.48 -11.75
N CYS A 140 25.55 -33.73 -12.73
CA CYS A 140 26.91 -33.90 -13.24
C CYS A 140 27.97 -33.69 -12.15
N LEU A 141 27.75 -32.72 -11.24
CA LEU A 141 28.64 -32.43 -10.12
C LEU A 141 28.76 -33.59 -9.13
N VAL A 142 27.67 -34.33 -8.87
CA VAL A 142 27.66 -35.41 -7.88
C VAL A 142 27.86 -36.81 -8.46
N GLU A 143 27.55 -37.02 -9.74
CA GLU A 143 27.52 -38.37 -10.30
C GLU A 143 28.90 -39.03 -10.40
N SER A 144 29.96 -38.23 -10.50
CA SER A 144 31.35 -38.71 -10.61
C SER A 144 31.83 -39.33 -9.30
N ALA A 145 31.22 -38.94 -8.17
CA ALA A 145 31.49 -39.50 -6.86
C ALA A 145 30.65 -40.76 -6.54
N ILE A 146 29.78 -41.21 -7.47
CA ILE A 146 28.90 -42.37 -7.26
C ILE A 146 29.19 -43.45 -8.31
N PRO A 147 29.50 -44.70 -7.88
CA PRO A 147 29.68 -45.83 -8.79
C PRO A 147 28.44 -46.05 -9.69
N ALA A 148 28.65 -46.45 -10.94
CA ALA A 148 27.56 -46.60 -11.93
C ALA A 148 26.42 -47.52 -11.48
N ALA A 149 26.71 -48.58 -10.70
CA ALA A 149 25.71 -49.50 -10.17
C ALA A 149 24.85 -48.91 -9.03
N LEU A 150 25.30 -47.81 -8.41
CA LEU A 150 24.68 -47.19 -7.24
C LEU A 150 23.99 -45.85 -7.58
N LYS A 151 23.79 -45.58 -8.87
CA LYS A 151 23.03 -44.43 -9.36
C LYS A 151 21.97 -44.85 -10.38
N SER A 152 20.81 -44.20 -10.36
CA SER A 152 19.74 -44.45 -11.33
C SER A 152 19.62 -43.34 -12.37
N LYS A 153 19.50 -43.71 -13.66
CA LYS A 153 19.18 -42.77 -14.73
C LYS A 153 17.69 -42.37 -14.73
N PRO A 154 17.35 -41.11 -15.04
CA PRO A 154 15.96 -40.68 -15.21
C PRO A 154 15.31 -41.43 -16.38
N LYS A 155 14.02 -41.74 -16.25
CA LYS A 155 13.20 -42.29 -17.34
C LYS A 155 12.50 -41.16 -18.08
N TYR A 156 12.19 -41.34 -19.37
CA TYR A 156 11.45 -40.35 -20.16
C TYR A 156 10.17 -39.91 -19.42
N GLY A 157 10.03 -38.60 -19.16
CA GLY A 157 8.91 -38.00 -18.43
C GLY A 157 9.06 -37.93 -16.90
N HIS A 158 10.11 -38.52 -16.31
CA HIS A 158 10.38 -38.50 -14.87
C HIS A 158 11.84 -38.16 -14.56
N PHE A 159 12.10 -36.87 -14.28
CA PHE A 159 13.42 -36.33 -13.98
C PHE A 159 13.80 -36.56 -12.51
N LYS A 160 14.17 -37.80 -12.17
CA LYS A 160 14.63 -38.17 -10.82
C LYS A 160 16.00 -38.82 -10.89
N PHE A 161 16.98 -38.24 -10.20
CA PHE A 161 18.29 -38.83 -9.96
C PHE A 161 18.33 -39.43 -8.55
N LYS A 162 18.84 -40.65 -8.41
CA LYS A 162 18.89 -41.35 -7.12
C LYS A 162 20.30 -41.85 -6.85
N ALA A 163 20.86 -41.42 -5.73
CA ALA A 163 22.12 -41.90 -5.19
C ALA A 163 21.79 -42.99 -4.16
N ILE A 164 21.88 -44.26 -4.57
CA ILE A 164 21.35 -45.41 -3.83
C ILE A 164 22.04 -45.57 -2.48
N GLU A 165 23.38 -45.46 -2.46
CA GLU A 165 24.19 -45.57 -1.24
C GLU A 165 23.87 -44.50 -0.18
N TYR A 166 23.50 -43.31 -0.62
CA TYR A 166 23.18 -42.18 0.24
C TYR A 166 21.70 -42.12 0.59
N ASN A 167 20.87 -43.00 -0.01
CA ASN A 167 19.41 -42.90 0.06
C ASN A 167 18.93 -41.45 -0.23
N ALA A 168 19.56 -40.80 -1.21
CA ALA A 168 19.31 -39.41 -1.56
C ALA A 168 18.71 -39.30 -2.96
N SER A 169 17.81 -38.34 -3.19
CA SER A 169 17.30 -38.04 -4.53
C SER A 169 17.38 -36.56 -4.88
N ILE A 170 17.70 -36.29 -6.14
CA ILE A 170 17.75 -34.97 -6.74
C ILE A 170 16.78 -34.97 -7.93
N ASP A 171 15.63 -34.34 -7.75
CA ASP A 171 14.52 -34.39 -8.69
C ASP A 171 14.34 -33.03 -9.40
N PHE A 172 13.74 -33.06 -10.60
CA PHE A 172 13.23 -31.88 -11.29
C PHE A 172 11.73 -32.05 -11.58
N TYR A 173 10.96 -30.99 -11.33
CA TYR A 173 9.54 -30.91 -11.65
C TYR A 173 9.26 -29.70 -12.55
N TRP A 174 8.65 -29.96 -13.70
CA TRP A 174 8.25 -28.94 -14.67
C TRP A 174 7.05 -28.14 -14.16
N SER A 175 7.27 -26.87 -13.87
CA SER A 175 6.23 -25.90 -13.54
C SER A 175 6.74 -24.52 -13.94
N PRO A 176 6.69 -24.19 -15.23
CA PRO A 176 7.41 -23.03 -15.78
C PRO A 176 6.90 -21.70 -15.23
N MET A 177 5.67 -21.66 -14.74
CA MET A 177 5.00 -20.51 -14.13
C MET A 177 4.70 -20.69 -12.64
N LEU A 178 5.14 -21.80 -12.01
CA LEU A 178 4.85 -22.26 -10.64
C LEU A 178 3.37 -22.58 -10.33
N VAL A 179 2.45 -21.76 -10.81
CA VAL A 179 0.99 -21.93 -10.71
C VAL A 179 0.44 -22.72 -11.90
N GLU A 180 -0.78 -23.23 -11.77
CA GLU A 180 -1.44 -23.98 -12.84
C GLU A 180 -1.51 -23.16 -14.13
N SER A 181 -1.06 -23.75 -15.23
CA SER A 181 -0.99 -23.10 -16.53
C SER A 181 -1.32 -24.04 -17.68
N ASN A 182 -1.70 -23.48 -18.83
CA ASN A 182 -1.82 -24.25 -20.07
C ASN A 182 -0.45 -24.73 -20.62
N SER A 183 0.65 -24.39 -19.94
CA SER A 183 2.03 -24.73 -20.30
C SER A 183 2.66 -25.80 -19.39
N ASP A 184 1.84 -26.45 -18.55
CA ASP A 184 2.31 -27.44 -17.56
C ASP A 184 2.68 -28.81 -18.15
N ASP A 185 2.43 -29.03 -19.44
CA ASP A 185 2.85 -30.26 -20.14
C ASP A 185 4.33 -30.14 -20.57
N PRO A 186 5.26 -30.92 -20.01
CA PRO A 186 6.69 -30.81 -20.32
C PRO A 186 7.05 -31.18 -21.77
N VAL A 187 6.11 -31.71 -22.56
CA VAL A 187 6.26 -32.02 -24.00
C VAL A 187 5.50 -30.98 -24.85
N SER A 188 4.25 -30.69 -24.50
CA SER A 188 3.37 -29.75 -25.23
C SER A 188 3.20 -28.39 -24.52
N HIS A 189 4.32 -27.76 -24.15
CA HIS A 189 4.33 -26.50 -23.40
C HIS A 189 4.41 -25.23 -24.27
N ARG A 190 4.77 -25.34 -25.55
CA ARG A 190 5.02 -24.17 -26.42
C ARG A 190 3.73 -23.67 -27.07
N LEU A 191 2.95 -22.90 -26.34
CA LEU A 191 1.71 -22.29 -26.83
C LEU A 191 1.90 -20.81 -27.22
N PRO A 192 1.20 -20.30 -28.26
CA PRO A 192 1.22 -18.89 -28.64
C PRO A 192 0.71 -17.97 -27.53
N GLU A 193 -0.32 -18.43 -26.82
CA GLU A 193 -0.91 -17.74 -25.67
C GLU A 193 -0.69 -18.58 -24.41
N ARG A 194 0.01 -18.00 -23.44
CA ARG A 194 0.26 -18.62 -22.14
C ARG A 194 -0.73 -18.08 -21.14
N ILE A 195 -1.49 -18.98 -20.51
CA ILE A 195 -2.56 -18.65 -19.58
C ILE A 195 -2.25 -19.31 -18.24
N VAL A 196 -2.37 -18.56 -17.15
CA VAL A 196 -2.09 -19.00 -15.78
C VAL A 196 -3.31 -18.79 -14.88
N ARG A 197 -3.52 -19.69 -13.92
CA ARG A 197 -4.48 -19.54 -12.83
C ARG A 197 -3.71 -19.14 -11.57
N ILE A 198 -3.52 -17.84 -11.37
CA ILE A 198 -2.60 -17.27 -10.35
C ILE A 198 -2.87 -17.67 -8.90
N SER A 199 -4.08 -18.14 -8.59
CA SER A 199 -4.48 -18.56 -7.23
C SER A 199 -4.41 -20.07 -7.00
N GLU A 200 -3.96 -20.84 -7.98
CA GLU A 200 -4.09 -22.30 -8.01
C GLU A 200 -2.70 -22.94 -8.12
N ILE A 201 -2.19 -23.43 -6.99
CA ILE A 201 -0.85 -24.05 -6.90
C ILE A 201 -0.91 -25.45 -6.28
N GLU A 202 -2.01 -25.80 -5.62
CA GLU A 202 -2.17 -27.03 -4.84
C GLU A 202 -1.93 -28.29 -5.68
N LYS A 203 -2.31 -28.26 -6.96
CA LYS A 203 -2.08 -29.35 -7.91
C LYS A 203 -0.59 -29.66 -8.06
N HIS A 204 0.25 -28.63 -8.24
CA HIS A 204 1.70 -28.79 -8.34
C HIS A 204 2.34 -29.08 -6.99
N ALA A 205 1.91 -28.37 -5.94
CA ALA A 205 2.51 -28.44 -4.62
C ALA A 205 2.56 -29.86 -4.04
N ARG A 206 1.52 -30.67 -4.31
CA ARG A 206 1.45 -32.08 -3.91
C ARG A 206 2.67 -32.92 -4.32
N HIS A 207 3.39 -32.55 -5.39
CA HIS A 207 4.52 -33.32 -5.89
C HIS A 207 5.85 -33.04 -5.16
N TRP A 208 5.94 -31.93 -4.44
CA TRP A 208 7.17 -31.47 -3.78
C TRP A 208 6.98 -31.10 -2.30
N THR A 209 5.78 -31.25 -1.74
CA THR A 209 5.48 -31.03 -0.31
C THR A 209 6.30 -31.89 0.66
N ASN A 210 6.80 -33.06 0.23
CA ASN A 210 7.65 -33.93 1.04
C ASN A 210 9.15 -33.82 0.70
N ALA A 211 9.57 -32.75 0.01
CA ALA A 211 10.98 -32.48 -0.23
C ALA A 211 11.64 -31.87 1.02
N ASP A 212 12.90 -32.23 1.26
CA ASP A 212 13.72 -31.63 2.32
C ASP A 212 14.37 -30.33 1.87
N ILE A 213 14.64 -30.21 0.56
CA ILE A 213 15.24 -29.02 -0.06
C ILE A 213 14.48 -28.70 -1.34
N LEU A 214 14.04 -27.46 -1.47
CA LEU A 214 13.34 -26.94 -2.64
C LEU A 214 14.17 -25.84 -3.30
N VAL A 215 14.31 -25.90 -4.62
CA VAL A 215 14.97 -24.87 -5.43
C VAL A 215 13.97 -24.41 -6.48
N PHE A 216 13.42 -23.21 -6.32
CA PHE A 216 12.43 -22.65 -7.24
C PHE A 216 13.06 -21.70 -8.25
N ASN A 217 12.58 -21.72 -9.49
CA ASN A 217 12.76 -20.63 -10.44
C ASN A 217 11.46 -20.42 -11.24
N SER A 218 11.26 -19.22 -11.77
CA SER A 218 10.29 -18.96 -12.84
C SER A 218 10.54 -17.57 -13.41
N TYR A 219 11.04 -17.49 -14.64
CA TYR A 219 11.39 -16.19 -15.23
C TYR A 219 11.21 -16.16 -16.75
N LEU A 220 11.86 -17.09 -17.47
CA LEU A 220 11.95 -17.05 -18.93
C LEU A 220 10.56 -17.08 -19.58
N TRP A 221 9.64 -17.78 -18.92
CA TRP A 221 8.31 -18.03 -19.45
C TRP A 221 7.34 -16.87 -19.30
N TRP A 222 7.62 -15.93 -18.39
CA TRP A 222 6.88 -14.68 -18.22
C TRP A 222 7.24 -13.62 -19.28
N ARG A 223 8.33 -13.80 -20.01
CA ARG A 223 8.78 -12.89 -21.07
C ARG A 223 7.96 -13.13 -22.36
N ARG A 224 7.44 -12.07 -22.98
CA ARG A 224 6.74 -12.13 -24.28
C ARG A 224 7.66 -12.63 -25.41
N PRO A 225 7.14 -13.32 -26.45
CA PRO A 225 7.97 -13.99 -27.47
C PRO A 225 8.69 -13.06 -28.48
N LYS A 226 8.52 -11.73 -28.44
CA LYS A 226 9.30 -10.82 -29.31
C LYS A 226 10.56 -10.35 -28.59
N LEU A 227 11.65 -11.09 -28.79
CA LEU A 227 13.01 -10.65 -28.49
C LEU A 227 13.48 -9.63 -29.54
N LYS A 228 13.69 -8.37 -29.14
CA LYS A 228 14.68 -7.51 -29.82
C LYS A 228 16.04 -7.82 -29.20
N LEU A 229 16.84 -8.63 -29.87
CA LEU A 229 18.25 -8.80 -29.52
C LEU A 229 19.03 -7.63 -30.11
N LEU A 230 19.43 -6.69 -29.27
CA LEU A 230 20.28 -5.57 -29.66
C LEU A 230 21.75 -5.97 -29.41
N GLY A 231 22.42 -6.48 -30.43
CA GLY A 231 23.87 -6.75 -30.37
C GLY A 231 24.74 -5.47 -30.27
N GLN A 232 24.13 -4.28 -30.22
CA GLN A 232 24.82 -3.00 -30.04
C GLN A 232 25.33 -2.74 -28.61
N GLU A 233 24.79 -3.41 -27.59
CA GLU A 233 25.09 -3.07 -26.19
C GLU A 233 26.41 -3.64 -25.65
N TRP A 234 26.99 -4.62 -26.36
CA TRP A 234 28.24 -5.30 -26.00
C TRP A 234 29.48 -4.56 -26.54
N GLY A 235 29.30 -3.39 -27.16
CA GLY A 235 30.38 -2.61 -27.78
C GLY A 235 30.72 -3.03 -29.23
N MET A 236 29.83 -3.76 -29.91
CA MET A 236 30.04 -4.25 -31.27
C MET A 236 29.27 -3.46 -32.34
N SER A 237 29.88 -3.34 -33.51
CA SER A 237 29.37 -2.58 -34.67
C SER A 237 28.33 -3.32 -35.51
N GLN A 238 27.96 -4.56 -35.18
CA GLN A 238 26.88 -5.31 -35.85
C GLN A 238 26.03 -6.12 -34.87
N PRO A 239 24.72 -6.27 -35.13
CA PRO A 239 23.77 -6.93 -34.23
C PRO A 239 23.83 -8.45 -34.40
N ASP A 240 24.93 -9.07 -33.99
CA ASP A 240 24.98 -10.52 -33.80
C ASP A 240 24.49 -10.88 -32.39
N ASN A 241 23.88 -12.06 -32.26
CA ASN A 241 23.51 -12.69 -30.99
C ASN A 241 24.76 -13.11 -30.20
N CYS A 242 24.61 -13.88 -29.11
CA CYS A 242 25.76 -14.33 -28.29
C CYS A 242 26.71 -15.34 -28.99
N TYR A 243 26.56 -15.59 -30.29
CA TYR A 243 27.30 -16.64 -31.01
C TYR A 243 28.81 -16.36 -31.08
N ASN A 244 29.23 -15.10 -31.23
CA ASN A 244 30.64 -14.73 -31.36
C ASN A 244 31.34 -14.47 -30.00
N GLU A 245 30.62 -14.63 -28.88
CA GLU A 245 31.11 -14.29 -27.54
C GLU A 245 31.88 -15.45 -26.89
N THR A 246 33.16 -15.20 -26.57
CA THR A 246 34.07 -16.22 -26.00
C THR A 246 34.63 -15.84 -24.62
N LEU A 247 34.37 -14.62 -24.16
CA LEU A 247 34.81 -14.07 -22.88
C LEU A 247 33.61 -13.50 -22.09
N PRO A 248 33.63 -13.56 -20.76
CA PRO A 248 32.60 -12.92 -19.95
C PRO A 248 32.76 -11.40 -19.95
N ILE A 249 31.67 -10.69 -19.68
CA ILE A 249 31.75 -9.29 -19.30
C ILE A 249 32.41 -9.18 -17.93
N THR A 250 33.51 -8.43 -17.87
CA THR A 250 34.25 -8.16 -16.64
C THR A 250 33.87 -6.82 -15.99
N LYS A 251 32.93 -6.08 -16.60
CA LYS A 251 32.39 -4.84 -16.03
C LYS A 251 31.57 -5.16 -14.78
N GLU A 252 32.05 -4.72 -13.62
CA GLU A 252 31.34 -4.86 -12.35
C GLU A 252 30.01 -4.08 -12.37
N GLY A 253 28.98 -4.64 -11.75
CA GLY A 253 27.63 -4.07 -11.72
C GLY A 253 26.89 -4.07 -13.07
N TYR A 254 27.37 -4.82 -14.07
CA TYR A 254 26.68 -4.97 -15.35
C TYR A 254 25.47 -5.89 -15.22
N TRP A 255 24.31 -5.38 -15.62
CA TRP A 255 23.07 -6.14 -15.78
C TRP A 255 22.73 -6.21 -17.27
N GLY A 256 22.51 -7.42 -17.79
CA GLY A 256 22.08 -7.57 -19.18
C GLY A 256 20.71 -6.92 -19.39
N SER A 257 20.54 -6.11 -20.43
CA SER A 257 19.28 -5.43 -20.77
C SER A 257 18.08 -6.35 -20.98
N GLY A 258 18.35 -7.63 -21.27
CA GLY A 258 17.33 -8.68 -21.37
C GLY A 258 16.77 -9.14 -20.02
N SER A 259 17.41 -8.79 -18.90
CA SER A 259 17.00 -9.13 -17.54
C SER A 259 15.98 -8.11 -17.01
N ASP A 260 14.79 -8.57 -16.64
CA ASP A 260 13.77 -7.72 -16.04
C ASP A 260 13.98 -7.67 -14.53
N MET A 261 14.71 -6.65 -14.08
CA MET A 261 14.98 -6.42 -12.66
C MET A 261 13.71 -6.23 -11.82
N ARG A 262 12.56 -5.95 -12.43
CA ARG A 262 11.28 -5.89 -11.72
C ARG A 262 10.85 -7.29 -11.25
N MET A 263 11.04 -8.31 -12.08
CA MET A 263 10.74 -9.69 -11.69
C MET A 263 11.69 -10.18 -10.59
N MET A 264 12.97 -9.78 -10.64
CA MET A 264 13.93 -10.10 -9.57
C MET A 264 13.51 -9.46 -8.25
N LYS A 265 13.23 -8.15 -8.25
CA LYS A 265 12.79 -7.42 -7.03
C LYS A 265 11.49 -7.95 -6.45
N ILE A 266 10.55 -8.42 -7.28
CA ILE A 266 9.34 -9.10 -6.80
C ILE A 266 9.69 -10.38 -6.06
N ALA A 267 10.61 -11.19 -6.61
CA ALA A 267 11.05 -12.42 -5.98
C ALA A 267 11.82 -12.15 -4.67
N GLU A 268 12.69 -11.13 -4.64
CA GLU A 268 13.37 -10.64 -3.42
C GLU A 268 12.36 -10.25 -2.35
N ALA A 269 11.45 -9.33 -2.66
CA ALA A 269 10.46 -8.82 -1.73
C ALA A 269 9.56 -9.94 -1.18
N THR A 270 9.13 -10.85 -2.05
CA THR A 270 8.31 -12.01 -1.64
C THR A 270 9.06 -12.88 -0.64
N MET A 271 10.36 -13.08 -0.85
CA MET A 271 11.18 -13.95 0.00
C MET A 271 11.58 -13.28 1.31
N ASP A 272 11.78 -11.96 1.30
CA ASP A 272 11.98 -11.16 2.50
C ASP A 272 10.71 -11.08 3.34
N GLU A 273 9.53 -10.99 2.72
CA GLU A 273 8.25 -11.12 3.43
C GLU A 273 8.11 -12.49 4.12
N LEU A 274 8.50 -13.58 3.43
CA LEU A 274 8.46 -14.92 4.01
C LEU A 274 9.48 -15.09 5.14
N ARG A 275 10.68 -14.52 5.02
CA ARG A 275 11.69 -14.46 6.09
C ARG A 275 11.17 -13.68 7.30
N ALA A 276 10.56 -12.51 7.08
CA ALA A 276 9.97 -11.66 8.12
C ALA A 276 8.82 -12.36 8.87
N LYS A 277 8.10 -13.28 8.20
CA LYS A 277 7.05 -14.12 8.83
C LYS A 277 7.62 -15.16 9.81
N GLY A 278 8.94 -15.32 9.90
CA GLY A 278 9.65 -16.15 10.87
C GLY A 278 10.08 -17.52 10.35
N GLU A 279 10.05 -17.73 9.04
CA GLU A 279 10.48 -18.97 8.40
C GLU A 279 12.01 -19.02 8.30
N ARG A 280 12.65 -19.59 9.33
CA ARG A 280 14.13 -19.60 9.51
C ARG A 280 14.91 -20.48 8.52
N ARG A 281 14.28 -21.00 7.45
CA ARG A 281 14.91 -21.93 6.48
C ARG A 281 14.69 -21.51 5.01
N LEU A 282 14.54 -20.21 4.75
CA LEU A 282 14.39 -19.67 3.40
C LEU A 282 15.64 -18.90 2.97
N TRP A 283 16.20 -19.32 1.83
CA TRP A 283 17.35 -18.69 1.19
C TRP A 283 16.90 -18.09 -0.14
N PHE A 284 16.87 -16.76 -0.21
CA PHE A 284 16.85 -16.02 -1.47
C PHE A 284 18.27 -15.56 -1.79
N PHE A 285 18.70 -15.77 -3.03
CA PHE A 285 20.06 -15.56 -3.49
C PHE A 285 20.22 -14.13 -4.02
N GLU A 286 19.92 -13.13 -3.21
CA GLU A 286 20.42 -11.75 -3.29
C GLU A 286 20.10 -11.04 -1.96
N ASP A 287 21.11 -10.30 -1.48
CA ASP A 287 21.35 -9.57 -0.23
C ASP A 287 20.45 -9.68 1.03
N GLU A 288 21.07 -10.15 2.13
CA GLU A 288 20.89 -9.55 3.46
C GLU A 288 21.88 -8.38 3.58
N ASP A 289 21.42 -7.12 3.54
CA ASP A 289 21.95 -6.02 4.39
C ASP A 289 21.43 -4.64 3.97
N GLN A 290 20.35 -4.16 4.63
CA GLN A 290 20.16 -2.72 4.92
C GLN A 290 19.49 -2.41 6.29
N ALA A 291 19.31 -3.38 7.19
CA ALA A 291 18.60 -3.14 8.47
C ALA A 291 19.51 -2.93 9.71
N ALA A 292 20.83 -2.91 9.57
CA ALA A 292 21.75 -2.94 10.73
C ALA A 292 22.61 -1.69 10.99
N MET A 293 22.64 -0.69 10.09
CA MET A 293 23.50 0.50 10.25
C MET A 293 22.75 1.83 10.29
N GLN A 294 21.74 1.93 11.15
CA GLN A 294 21.22 3.22 11.68
C GLN A 294 20.78 3.11 13.15
N ARG A 295 21.52 2.37 13.99
CA ARG A 295 21.35 2.43 15.45
C ARG A 295 22.51 3.16 16.09
N ASN A 296 22.59 4.47 15.86
CA ASN A 296 23.19 5.38 16.82
C ASN A 296 22.62 6.79 16.69
N SER A 297 21.35 6.92 17.06
CA SER A 297 20.81 8.13 17.70
C SER A 297 19.60 7.72 18.58
N SER A 298 19.76 7.86 19.90
CA SER A 298 18.75 7.69 20.97
C SER A 298 17.77 6.50 20.85
N ALA A 299 18.11 5.33 21.41
CA ALA A 299 17.19 4.19 21.46
C ALA A 299 15.93 4.52 22.29
N LYS A 300 14.75 4.53 21.65
CA LYS A 300 13.45 4.59 22.32
C LYS A 300 13.23 3.30 23.15
N CYS A 301 12.86 3.42 24.42
CA CYS A 301 12.57 2.28 25.29
C CYS A 301 11.36 1.45 24.79
N ASN A 302 11.54 0.15 24.64
CA ASN A 302 10.44 -0.79 24.40
C ASN A 302 9.69 -1.10 25.71
N LEU A 303 8.52 -0.50 25.89
CA LEU A 303 7.69 -0.65 27.10
C LEU A 303 7.09 -2.05 27.26
N PHE A 304 7.04 -2.88 26.21
CA PHE A 304 6.36 -4.18 26.20
C PHE A 304 7.30 -5.36 26.38
N SER A 305 8.62 -5.12 26.44
CA SER A 305 9.63 -6.13 26.77
C SER A 305 10.10 -5.92 28.20
N GLY A 306 9.79 -6.86 29.09
CA GLY A 306 9.91 -6.67 30.53
C GLY A 306 9.53 -7.91 31.33
N LYS A 307 9.42 -7.73 32.64
CA LYS A 307 8.98 -8.76 33.58
C LYS A 307 8.09 -8.18 34.68
N TRP A 308 7.28 -9.04 35.30
CA TRP A 308 6.51 -8.67 36.49
C TRP A 308 7.41 -8.62 37.72
N VAL A 309 7.27 -7.57 38.52
CA VAL A 309 8.00 -7.33 39.77
C VAL A 309 7.00 -7.08 40.89
N PHE A 310 7.20 -7.74 42.02
CA PHE A 310 6.36 -7.54 43.20
C PHE A 310 6.74 -6.23 43.89
N ASP A 311 5.76 -5.36 44.10
CA ASP A 311 5.88 -4.05 44.74
C ASP A 311 4.63 -3.74 45.57
N ASN A 312 4.63 -4.18 46.82
CA ASN A 312 3.57 -3.90 47.77
C ASN A 312 3.64 -2.50 48.40
N LYS A 313 4.62 -1.67 48.02
CA LYS A 313 4.77 -0.30 48.53
C LYS A 313 4.05 0.69 47.62
N SER A 314 4.18 0.50 46.31
CA SER A 314 3.66 1.44 45.30
C SER A 314 2.37 0.98 44.62
N TYR A 315 2.03 -0.31 44.73
CA TYR A 315 0.84 -0.92 44.11
C TYR A 315 -0.09 -1.55 45.16
N PRO A 316 -1.41 -1.60 44.90
CA PRO A 316 -2.08 -1.13 43.67
C PRO A 316 -2.17 0.41 43.59
N LEU A 317 -2.41 0.93 42.38
CA LEU A 317 -2.54 2.38 42.15
C LEU A 317 -3.83 2.99 42.71
N TYR A 318 -4.83 2.15 42.97
CA TYR A 318 -6.07 2.48 43.66
C TYR A 318 -6.58 1.21 44.37
N LYS A 319 -7.42 1.36 45.40
CA LYS A 319 -8.08 0.21 46.03
C LYS A 319 -9.48 0.01 45.46
N GLU A 320 -9.91 -1.24 45.35
CA GLU A 320 -11.23 -1.61 44.83
C GLU A 320 -12.36 -0.85 45.56
N LYS A 321 -12.32 -0.85 46.90
CA LYS A 321 -13.31 -0.18 47.76
C LYS A 321 -13.34 1.35 47.62
N GLU A 322 -12.26 1.95 47.12
CA GLU A 322 -12.13 3.40 46.94
C GLU A 322 -12.68 3.85 45.57
N CYS A 323 -12.79 2.94 44.59
CA CYS A 323 -13.34 3.25 43.27
C CYS A 323 -14.87 3.16 43.27
N THR A 324 -15.54 4.31 43.16
CA THR A 324 -17.01 4.39 43.12
C THR A 324 -17.61 3.99 41.78
N PHE A 325 -16.77 3.86 40.74
CA PHE A 325 -17.16 3.46 39.38
C PHE A 325 -16.86 1.98 39.09
N MET A 326 -16.30 1.25 40.04
CA MET A 326 -16.05 -0.18 39.92
C MET A 326 -17.38 -0.92 39.72
N TRP A 327 -17.46 -1.75 38.68
CA TRP A 327 -18.63 -2.59 38.47
C TRP A 327 -18.48 -3.91 39.23
N ASP A 328 -19.60 -4.48 39.60
CA ASP A 328 -19.64 -5.73 40.37
C ASP A 328 -18.93 -6.89 39.65
N GLU A 329 -18.93 -6.91 38.32
CA GLU A 329 -18.23 -7.91 37.51
C GLU A 329 -16.69 -7.88 37.66
N PHE A 330 -16.12 -6.79 38.16
CA PHE A 330 -14.67 -6.62 38.35
C PHE A 330 -14.24 -6.56 39.83
N ALA A 331 -15.20 -6.46 40.77
CA ALA A 331 -14.98 -6.24 42.20
C ALA A 331 -14.64 -7.55 42.96
N CYS A 332 -13.50 -8.14 42.66
CA CYS A 332 -13.11 -9.46 43.18
C CYS A 332 -13.08 -9.54 44.71
N GLU A 333 -12.59 -8.50 45.41
CA GLU A 333 -12.54 -8.46 46.88
C GLU A 333 -13.95 -8.45 47.47
N LYS A 334 -14.85 -7.62 46.92
CA LYS A 334 -16.27 -7.56 47.30
C LYS A 334 -16.96 -8.93 47.15
N PHE A 335 -16.60 -9.71 46.15
CA PHE A 335 -17.16 -11.04 45.88
C PHE A 335 -16.38 -12.21 46.49
N GLY A 336 -15.48 -11.93 47.43
CA GLY A 336 -14.93 -12.95 48.34
C GLY A 336 -13.50 -13.43 48.05
N ARG A 337 -12.80 -12.85 47.07
CA ARG A 337 -11.37 -13.14 46.85
C ARG A 337 -10.55 -12.58 48.03
N LYS A 338 -9.82 -13.45 48.74
CA LYS A 338 -9.05 -13.09 49.95
C LYS A 338 -7.55 -12.89 49.68
N ASP A 339 -7.01 -13.52 48.65
CA ASP A 339 -5.63 -13.36 48.21
C ASP A 339 -5.48 -12.05 47.42
N LEU A 340 -5.04 -10.97 48.07
CA LEU A 340 -4.90 -9.65 47.41
C LEU A 340 -3.50 -9.38 46.85
N ASN A 341 -2.56 -10.31 47.00
CA ASN A 341 -1.17 -10.13 46.54
C ASN A 341 -1.06 -9.94 45.02
N TYR A 342 -2.05 -10.37 44.22
CA TYR A 342 -2.07 -10.14 42.77
C TYR A 342 -2.12 -8.64 42.42
N GLN A 343 -2.64 -7.79 43.31
CA GLN A 343 -2.76 -6.34 43.12
C GLN A 343 -1.41 -5.62 43.25
N SER A 344 -0.42 -6.27 43.87
CA SER A 344 0.89 -5.69 44.19
C SER A 344 1.96 -5.98 43.12
N TRP A 345 1.58 -6.40 41.92
CA TRP A 345 2.52 -6.65 40.83
C TRP A 345 2.57 -5.47 39.85
N ARG A 346 3.79 -5.07 39.48
CA ARG A 346 4.03 -4.03 38.46
C ARG A 346 4.87 -4.56 37.32
N TRP A 347 4.62 -4.06 36.12
CA TRP A 347 5.43 -4.36 34.93
C TRP A 347 6.72 -3.52 34.94
N GLN A 348 7.86 -4.17 34.73
CA GLN A 348 9.17 -3.53 34.64
C GLN A 348 9.78 -3.78 33.25
N PRO A 349 9.78 -2.78 32.35
CA PRO A 349 10.48 -2.88 31.08
C PRO A 349 11.97 -3.12 31.27
N HIS A 350 12.60 -3.82 30.34
CA HIS A 350 14.04 -4.13 30.40
C HIS A 350 14.93 -2.91 30.14
N GLN A 351 14.45 -1.95 29.35
CA GLN A 351 15.24 -0.83 28.84
C GLN A 351 15.01 0.48 29.60
N CYS A 352 13.97 0.57 30.43
CA CYS A 352 13.64 1.76 31.20
C CYS A 352 12.67 1.45 32.34
N ASP A 353 12.51 2.42 33.24
CA ASP A 353 11.48 2.41 34.28
C ASP A 353 10.19 3.07 33.78
N LEU A 354 9.05 2.50 34.15
CA LEU A 354 7.75 3.17 33.96
C LEU A 354 7.64 4.33 34.97
N PRO A 355 7.31 5.56 34.53
CA PRO A 355 7.09 6.66 35.45
C PRO A 355 5.88 6.34 36.33
N ARG A 356 5.97 6.72 37.61
CA ARG A 356 4.84 6.56 38.54
C ARG A 356 3.62 7.30 38.00
N PHE A 357 2.48 6.62 38.00
CA PHE A 357 1.23 7.20 37.53
C PHE A 357 0.83 8.41 38.39
N ASN A 358 0.43 9.49 37.72
CA ASN A 358 -0.07 10.71 38.35
C ASN A 358 -1.38 11.12 37.65
N ALA A 359 -2.49 10.99 38.36
CA ALA A 359 -3.83 11.25 37.84
C ALA A 359 -4.00 12.70 37.39
N THR A 360 -3.57 13.67 38.19
CA THR A 360 -3.64 15.10 37.85
C THR A 360 -2.84 15.42 36.59
N ALA A 361 -1.63 14.88 36.47
CA ALA A 361 -0.80 15.09 35.28
C ALA A 361 -1.43 14.49 34.00
N LEU A 362 -2.14 13.36 34.10
CA LEU A 362 -2.90 12.82 32.99
C LEU A 362 -4.11 13.70 32.66
N LEU A 363 -4.89 14.12 33.67
CA LEU A 363 -6.07 14.96 33.48
C LEU A 363 -5.71 16.31 32.85
N GLU A 364 -4.58 16.91 33.22
CA GLU A 364 -4.06 18.12 32.56
C GLU A 364 -3.72 17.88 31.08
N LYS A 365 -3.11 16.73 30.74
CA LYS A 365 -2.86 16.36 29.33
C LYS A 365 -4.15 16.14 28.53
N LEU A 366 -5.22 15.74 29.22
CA LEU A 366 -6.56 15.51 28.68
C LEU A 366 -7.45 16.76 28.72
N ARG A 367 -6.97 17.89 29.26
CA ARG A 367 -7.77 19.11 29.39
C ARG A 367 -8.31 19.55 28.02
N GLY A 368 -9.63 19.76 27.95
CA GLY A 368 -10.33 20.12 26.70
C GLY A 368 -10.42 19.01 25.66
N LYS A 369 -10.02 17.76 25.98
CA LYS A 369 -9.98 16.64 25.03
C LYS A 369 -10.99 15.55 25.35
N ARG A 370 -11.34 14.76 24.34
CA ARG A 370 -12.18 13.57 24.43
C ARG A 370 -11.36 12.32 24.16
N MET A 371 -11.33 11.39 25.12
CA MET A 371 -10.76 10.06 24.99
C MET A 371 -11.88 9.03 24.84
N VAL A 372 -11.77 8.12 23.87
CA VAL A 372 -12.80 7.09 23.63
C VAL A 372 -12.15 5.72 23.50
N PHE A 373 -12.61 4.77 24.33
CA PHE A 373 -12.31 3.36 24.23
C PHE A 373 -13.37 2.68 23.36
N VAL A 374 -12.95 1.87 22.41
CA VAL A 374 -13.84 1.25 21.41
C VAL A 374 -13.50 -0.22 21.27
N GLY A 375 -14.46 -1.10 21.54
CA GLY A 375 -14.22 -2.52 21.33
C GLY A 375 -15.14 -3.44 22.11
N ASP A 376 -14.59 -4.57 22.53
CA ASP A 376 -15.28 -5.60 23.27
C ASP A 376 -15.25 -5.37 24.80
N SER A 377 -15.71 -6.36 25.56
CA SER A 377 -15.79 -6.31 27.02
C SER A 377 -14.43 -6.13 27.71
N LEU A 378 -13.31 -6.48 27.06
CA LEU A 378 -11.97 -6.29 27.64
C LEU A 378 -11.52 -4.84 27.48
N ASN A 379 -11.98 -4.16 26.42
CA ASN A 379 -11.77 -2.73 26.32
C ASN A 379 -12.60 -1.95 27.35
N ARG A 380 -13.79 -2.46 27.69
CA ARG A 380 -14.64 -1.94 28.77
C ARG A 380 -13.93 -2.07 30.12
N ASP A 381 -13.32 -3.21 30.40
CA ASP A 381 -12.52 -3.44 31.60
C ASP A 381 -11.36 -2.44 31.71
N GLN A 382 -10.62 -2.21 30.61
CA GLN A 382 -9.59 -1.18 30.56
C GLN A 382 -10.14 0.24 30.81
N TRP A 383 -11.32 0.56 30.28
CA TRP A 383 -11.99 1.84 30.52
C TRP A 383 -12.36 2.02 32.01
N VAL A 384 -12.92 0.99 32.66
CA VAL A 384 -13.22 1.03 34.12
C VAL A 384 -11.94 1.29 34.92
N SER A 385 -10.86 0.58 34.60
CA SER A 385 -9.55 0.79 35.24
C SER A 385 -9.03 2.22 35.04
N MET A 386 -9.13 2.78 33.83
CA MET A 386 -8.75 4.17 33.55
C MET A 386 -9.58 5.18 34.35
N VAL A 387 -10.88 4.97 34.49
CA VAL A 387 -11.76 5.82 35.31
C VAL A 387 -11.38 5.73 36.79
N CYS A 388 -11.16 4.53 37.33
CA CYS A 388 -10.73 4.34 38.71
C CYS A 388 -9.37 5.01 39.01
N LEU A 389 -8.45 5.00 38.03
CA LEU A 389 -7.14 5.64 38.16
C LEU A 389 -7.24 7.17 38.29
N VAL A 390 -8.19 7.82 37.62
CA VAL A 390 -8.30 9.29 37.62
C VAL A 390 -9.32 9.83 38.60
N GLU A 391 -10.32 9.06 38.99
CA GLU A 391 -11.45 9.60 39.76
C GLU A 391 -11.09 10.06 41.17
N SER A 392 -10.03 9.50 41.76
CA SER A 392 -9.58 9.83 43.11
C SER A 392 -8.97 11.23 43.18
N ALA A 393 -8.51 11.76 42.03
CA ALA A 393 -7.99 13.12 41.90
C ALA A 393 -9.08 14.15 41.59
N ILE A 394 -10.36 13.74 41.46
CA ILE A 394 -11.47 14.63 41.10
C ILE A 394 -12.52 14.64 42.23
N PRO A 395 -12.85 15.82 42.80
CA PRO A 395 -13.92 15.94 43.79
C PRO A 395 -15.27 15.43 43.26
N ALA A 396 -16.06 14.77 44.12
CA ALA A 396 -17.36 14.19 43.77
C ALA A 396 -18.31 15.09 42.94
N PRO A 397 -18.52 16.39 43.27
CA PRO A 397 -19.42 17.24 42.48
C PRO A 397 -18.88 17.60 41.09
N LEU A 398 -17.58 17.40 40.84
CA LEU A 398 -16.91 17.74 39.58
C LEU A 398 -16.73 16.52 38.66
N LYS A 399 -17.35 15.38 39.01
CA LYS A 399 -17.38 14.17 38.18
C LYS A 399 -18.81 13.65 38.00
N SER A 400 -19.12 13.14 36.82
CA SER A 400 -20.43 12.54 36.53
C SER A 400 -20.36 11.03 36.32
N LYS A 401 -21.25 10.29 37.00
CA LYS A 401 -21.44 8.85 36.73
C LYS A 401 -22.12 8.61 35.38
N PRO A 402 -21.70 7.58 34.62
CA PRO A 402 -22.37 7.19 33.38
C PRO A 402 -23.79 6.71 33.65
N LYS A 403 -24.72 7.07 32.76
CA LYS A 403 -26.05 6.44 32.70
C LYS A 403 -25.93 5.13 31.93
N TYR A 404 -26.68 4.09 32.30
CA TYR A 404 -26.58 2.73 31.74
C TYR A 404 -26.60 2.63 30.19
N ALA A 405 -27.17 3.62 29.49
CA ALA A 405 -27.21 3.67 28.02
C ALA A 405 -25.96 4.31 27.36
N TYR A 406 -25.13 5.05 28.10
CA TYR A 406 -23.97 5.77 27.57
C TYR A 406 -22.82 5.79 28.59
N PHE A 407 -21.79 4.97 28.34
CA PHE A 407 -20.61 4.85 29.20
C PHE A 407 -19.67 6.06 29.04
N LYS A 408 -20.10 7.20 29.58
CA LYS A 408 -19.38 8.48 29.52
C LYS A 408 -18.99 8.95 30.92
N PHE A 409 -17.69 9.03 31.18
CA PHE A 409 -17.14 9.70 32.36
C PHE A 409 -16.77 11.14 32.01
N LYS A 410 -17.20 12.13 32.80
CA LYS A 410 -16.80 13.53 32.63
C LYS A 410 -16.07 14.02 33.86
N ALA A 411 -14.93 14.68 33.64
CA ALA A 411 -14.24 15.47 34.65
C ALA A 411 -14.46 16.96 34.32
N ILE A 412 -15.37 17.60 35.05
CA ILE A 412 -15.93 18.92 34.73
C ILE A 412 -14.84 20.00 34.78
N GLU A 413 -14.00 19.97 35.82
CA GLU A 413 -12.90 20.92 36.02
C GLU A 413 -11.88 20.94 34.87
N TYR A 414 -11.67 19.79 34.23
CA TYR A 414 -10.70 19.63 33.15
C TYR A 414 -11.36 19.78 31.76
N ASN A 415 -12.68 19.98 31.70
CA ASN A 415 -13.44 19.97 30.45
C ASN A 415 -13.08 18.76 29.56
N THR A 416 -13.02 17.57 30.16
CA THR A 416 -12.61 16.33 29.46
C THR A 416 -13.63 15.21 29.69
N SER A 417 -13.69 14.28 28.73
CA SER A 417 -14.46 13.06 28.89
C SER A 417 -13.68 11.81 28.47
N ILE A 418 -13.93 10.73 29.20
CA ILE A 418 -13.40 9.39 28.96
C ILE A 418 -14.59 8.47 28.70
N ASP A 419 -14.79 8.13 27.43
CA ASP A 419 -15.98 7.44 26.95
C ASP A 419 -15.64 5.98 26.59
N PHE A 420 -16.62 5.09 26.66
CA PHE A 420 -16.56 3.74 26.11
C PHE A 420 -17.71 3.53 25.12
N HIS A 421 -17.38 2.96 23.96
CA HIS A 421 -18.33 2.58 22.93
C HIS A 421 -18.22 1.08 22.62
N TRP A 422 -19.34 0.39 22.75
CA TRP A 422 -19.44 -1.04 22.51
C TRP A 422 -19.42 -1.31 21.00
N SER A 423 -18.38 -2.00 20.54
CA SER A 423 -18.22 -2.43 19.16
C SER A 423 -17.32 -3.67 19.13
N PRO A 424 -17.84 -4.84 19.55
CA PRO A 424 -17.01 -5.99 19.88
C PRO A 424 -16.24 -6.56 18.68
N MET A 425 -16.72 -6.28 17.47
CA MET A 425 -16.10 -6.67 16.20
C MET A 425 -15.60 -5.48 15.37
N LEU A 426 -15.65 -4.26 15.90
CA LEU A 426 -15.37 -2.98 15.21
C LEU A 426 -16.36 -2.65 14.07
N VAL A 427 -16.60 -3.61 13.17
CA VAL A 427 -17.60 -3.56 12.10
C VAL A 427 -19.01 -3.86 12.62
N GLU A 428 -20.03 -3.50 11.84
CA GLU A 428 -21.43 -3.76 12.16
C GLU A 428 -21.69 -5.27 12.36
N SER A 429 -22.43 -5.63 13.39
CA SER A 429 -22.68 -7.01 13.78
C SER A 429 -24.05 -7.18 14.45
N ASN A 430 -24.55 -8.41 14.49
CA ASN A 430 -25.77 -8.74 15.26
C ASN A 430 -25.57 -8.71 16.79
N TYR A 431 -24.45 -8.16 17.26
CA TYR A 431 -24.04 -8.06 18.65
C TYR A 431 -23.60 -6.65 19.04
N ASP A 432 -23.98 -5.64 18.26
CA ASP A 432 -23.68 -4.23 18.53
C ASP A 432 -24.55 -3.64 19.66
N ASP A 433 -25.56 -4.37 20.11
CA ASP A 433 -26.30 -4.05 21.33
C ASP A 433 -25.75 -4.85 22.53
N PRO A 434 -25.14 -4.19 23.54
CA PRO A 434 -24.60 -4.87 24.72
C PRO A 434 -25.68 -5.51 25.61
N ALA A 435 -26.95 -5.11 25.48
CA ALA A 435 -28.07 -5.68 26.23
C ALA A 435 -28.74 -6.87 25.52
N SER A 436 -28.37 -7.15 24.26
CA SER A 436 -29.00 -8.21 23.49
C SER A 436 -28.74 -9.61 24.07
N PRO A 437 -29.73 -10.51 24.02
CA PRO A 437 -29.57 -11.88 24.48
C PRO A 437 -28.46 -12.59 23.68
N ARG A 438 -27.76 -13.53 24.32
CA ARG A 438 -26.72 -14.32 23.64
C ARG A 438 -27.31 -15.13 22.50
N LEU A 439 -27.15 -14.64 21.28
CA LEU A 439 -27.55 -15.34 20.06
C LEU A 439 -26.62 -16.53 19.76
N PRO A 440 -27.14 -17.68 19.29
CA PRO A 440 -26.31 -18.83 18.97
C PRO A 440 -25.26 -18.51 17.89
N GLU A 441 -25.60 -17.64 16.94
CA GLU A 441 -24.78 -17.28 15.79
C GLU A 441 -24.23 -15.85 15.87
N ARG A 442 -22.96 -15.69 15.49
CA ARG A 442 -22.28 -14.39 15.36
C ARG A 442 -22.18 -14.03 13.89
N ILE A 443 -22.80 -12.92 13.51
CA ILE A 443 -22.83 -12.42 12.14
C ILE A 443 -22.18 -11.04 12.12
N ALA A 444 -21.14 -10.89 11.30
CA ALA A 444 -20.45 -9.62 11.08
C ALA A 444 -20.65 -9.15 9.64
N ARG A 445 -20.86 -7.84 9.46
CA ARG A 445 -20.97 -7.17 8.18
C ARG A 445 -19.68 -6.39 7.93
N ILE A 446 -18.69 -7.10 7.40
CA ILE A 446 -17.29 -6.66 7.32
C ILE A 446 -17.12 -5.31 6.62
N SER A 447 -17.89 -5.03 5.57
CA SER A 447 -17.74 -3.81 4.78
C SER A 447 -18.33 -2.56 5.45
N GLU A 448 -18.88 -2.67 6.66
CA GLU A 448 -19.58 -1.57 7.31
C GLU A 448 -19.04 -1.25 8.69
N ILE A 449 -18.56 -0.03 8.84
CA ILE A 449 -18.11 0.52 10.12
C ILE A 449 -18.70 1.91 10.41
N VAL A 450 -19.32 2.53 9.39
CA VAL A 450 -19.75 3.94 9.41
C VAL A 450 -20.74 4.22 10.54
N LYS A 451 -21.66 3.29 10.84
CA LYS A 451 -22.63 3.45 11.94
C LYS A 451 -21.93 3.61 13.30
N HIS A 452 -20.95 2.75 13.59
CA HIS A 452 -20.15 2.84 14.82
C HIS A 452 -19.28 4.09 14.82
N ALA A 453 -18.66 4.40 13.67
CA ALA A 453 -17.66 5.44 13.59
C ALA A 453 -18.17 6.85 13.93
N ARG A 454 -19.45 7.13 13.65
CA ARG A 454 -20.14 8.37 14.06
C ARG A 454 -20.02 8.69 15.55
N HIS A 455 -19.79 7.70 16.40
CA HIS A 455 -19.68 7.89 17.85
C HIS A 455 -18.29 8.34 18.31
N TRP A 456 -17.26 8.14 17.48
CA TRP A 456 -15.86 8.33 17.86
C TRP A 456 -15.04 9.23 16.91
N THR A 457 -15.62 9.70 15.79
CA THR A 457 -14.96 10.56 14.78
C THR A 457 -14.35 11.86 15.32
N ASN A 458 -14.91 12.46 16.36
CA ASN A 458 -14.43 13.72 16.92
C ASN A 458 -13.60 13.56 18.20
N ALA A 459 -13.16 12.34 18.53
CA ALA A 459 -12.29 12.08 19.67
C ALA A 459 -10.86 12.56 19.39
N ASP A 460 -10.15 13.01 20.42
CA ASP A 460 -8.73 13.39 20.29
C ASP A 460 -7.80 12.21 20.63
N ILE A 461 -8.32 11.21 21.35
CA ILE A 461 -7.63 9.96 21.65
C ILE A 461 -8.59 8.79 21.45
N LEU A 462 -8.19 7.82 20.64
CA LEU A 462 -8.93 6.59 20.38
C LEU A 462 -8.12 5.38 20.83
N VAL A 463 -8.76 4.48 21.59
CA VAL A 463 -8.17 3.22 22.06
C VAL A 463 -9.06 2.07 21.62
N PHE A 464 -8.62 1.33 20.60
CA PHE A 464 -9.37 0.22 20.02
C PHE A 464 -8.95 -1.14 20.59
N ASN A 465 -9.86 -2.11 20.62
CA ASN A 465 -9.53 -3.53 20.68
C ASN A 465 -10.57 -4.35 19.88
N SER A 466 -10.23 -5.59 19.54
CA SER A 466 -11.20 -6.61 19.16
C SER A 466 -10.52 -7.98 19.10
N TYR A 467 -10.94 -8.94 19.93
CA TYR A 467 -10.30 -10.27 19.90
C TYR A 467 -11.24 -11.43 20.26
N LEU A 468 -11.81 -11.42 21.47
CA LEU A 468 -12.50 -12.60 22.02
C LEU A 468 -13.72 -13.03 21.19
N TRP A 469 -14.32 -12.07 20.50
CA TRP A 469 -15.53 -12.25 19.71
C TRP A 469 -15.29 -12.96 18.38
N TRP A 470 -14.04 -12.99 17.91
CA TRP A 470 -13.62 -13.66 16.68
C TRP A 470 -13.21 -15.12 16.87
N ARG A 471 -12.99 -15.57 18.11
CA ARG A 471 -12.46 -16.92 18.44
C ARG A 471 -13.46 -18.08 18.22
N ARG A 472 -14.15 -18.10 17.08
CA ARG A 472 -14.92 -19.23 16.56
C ARG A 472 -14.20 -19.81 15.35
N ARG A 473 -14.30 -21.12 15.12
CA ARG A 473 -13.62 -21.80 13.99
C ARG A 473 -14.00 -21.17 12.64
N LYS A 474 -15.29 -20.84 12.48
CA LYS A 474 -15.84 -20.11 11.34
C LYS A 474 -16.72 -18.98 11.84
N MET A 475 -16.74 -17.89 11.06
CA MET A 475 -17.59 -16.72 11.27
C MET A 475 -18.59 -16.61 10.12
N LYS A 476 -19.82 -16.18 10.42
CA LYS A 476 -20.79 -15.84 9.39
C LYS A 476 -20.61 -14.39 9.01
N LEU A 477 -20.42 -14.14 7.72
CA LEU A 477 -20.22 -12.83 7.15
C LEU A 477 -21.42 -12.46 6.30
N LEU A 478 -21.96 -11.27 6.50
CA LEU A 478 -23.12 -10.75 5.80
C LEU A 478 -22.71 -9.76 4.70
N TRP A 479 -23.22 -9.95 3.49
CA TRP A 479 -23.22 -8.98 2.39
C TRP A 479 -24.66 -8.46 2.17
N GLY A 480 -24.82 -7.15 1.99
CA GLY A 480 -26.12 -6.49 2.07
C GLY A 480 -26.45 -6.03 3.49
N SER A 481 -27.68 -5.56 3.76
CA SER A 481 -28.11 -5.09 5.09
C SER A 481 -28.86 -6.17 5.87
N PHE A 482 -28.87 -6.07 7.20
CA PHE A 482 -29.68 -6.94 8.08
C PHE A 482 -31.20 -6.85 7.81
N GLU A 483 -31.64 -5.76 7.18
CA GLU A 483 -33.04 -5.49 6.84
C GLU A 483 -33.41 -5.95 5.42
N SER A 484 -32.42 -6.34 4.60
CA SER A 484 -32.66 -6.70 3.19
C SER A 484 -33.10 -8.16 3.05
N PRO A 485 -34.13 -8.45 2.24
CA PRO A 485 -34.50 -9.82 1.90
C PRO A 485 -33.44 -10.54 1.05
N ASP A 486 -32.57 -9.81 0.35
CA ASP A 486 -31.51 -10.35 -0.53
C ASP A 486 -30.17 -10.59 0.21
N GLN A 487 -30.21 -10.75 1.53
CA GLN A 487 -29.00 -10.93 2.32
C GLN A 487 -28.24 -12.22 1.97
N ILE A 488 -26.95 -12.09 1.66
CA ILE A 488 -26.08 -13.24 1.41
C ILE A 488 -25.19 -13.42 2.62
N THR A 489 -25.28 -14.59 3.27
CA THR A 489 -24.38 -14.95 4.37
C THR A 489 -23.42 -16.05 3.93
N LYS A 490 -22.11 -15.86 4.15
CA LYS A 490 -21.10 -16.92 3.92
C LYS A 490 -20.34 -17.24 5.20
N GLU A 491 -20.02 -18.51 5.38
CA GLU A 491 -19.10 -18.93 6.44
C GLU A 491 -17.66 -18.83 5.98
N VAL A 492 -16.86 -18.08 6.72
CA VAL A 492 -15.44 -17.86 6.41
C VAL A 492 -14.60 -18.22 7.63
N GLU A 493 -13.37 -18.67 7.39
CA GLU A 493 -12.44 -19.01 8.46
C GLU A 493 -12.12 -17.80 9.34
N MET A 494 -11.83 -18.09 10.61
CA MET A 494 -11.60 -17.09 11.65
C MET A 494 -10.58 -16.02 11.27
N LEU A 495 -9.39 -16.42 10.82
CA LEU A 495 -8.29 -15.50 10.54
C LEU A 495 -8.63 -14.57 9.38
N ARG A 496 -9.22 -15.12 8.31
CA ARG A 496 -9.61 -14.34 7.15
C ARG A 496 -10.72 -13.34 7.49
N SER A 497 -11.70 -13.76 8.29
CA SER A 497 -12.78 -12.89 8.75
C SER A 497 -12.25 -11.73 9.60
N TYR A 498 -11.30 -12.02 10.51
CA TYR A 498 -10.65 -11.01 11.34
C TYR A 498 -9.80 -10.05 10.52
N GLU A 499 -8.99 -10.56 9.59
CA GLU A 499 -8.19 -9.77 8.65
C GLU A 499 -9.04 -8.79 7.87
N MET A 500 -10.15 -9.24 7.28
CA MET A 500 -11.04 -8.39 6.51
C MET A 500 -11.69 -7.27 7.37
N ALA A 501 -12.07 -7.58 8.62
CA ALA A 501 -12.64 -6.60 9.53
C ALA A 501 -11.61 -5.57 10.02
N VAL A 502 -10.40 -6.02 10.39
CA VAL A 502 -9.30 -5.14 10.78
C VAL A 502 -8.87 -4.27 9.60
N LYS A 503 -8.86 -4.81 8.36
CA LYS A 503 -8.58 -4.03 7.16
C LYS A 503 -9.61 -2.93 6.92
N THR A 504 -10.91 -3.25 7.06
CA THR A 504 -11.98 -2.24 6.96
C THR A 504 -11.82 -1.17 8.04
N TRP A 505 -11.48 -1.56 9.27
CA TRP A 505 -11.20 -0.62 10.36
C TRP A 505 -10.00 0.28 10.05
N SER A 506 -8.87 -0.28 9.59
CA SER A 506 -7.68 0.51 9.29
C SER A 506 -7.90 1.43 8.11
N ASP A 507 -8.54 0.96 7.05
CA ASP A 507 -8.82 1.77 5.86
C ASP A 507 -9.78 2.93 6.21
N TRP A 508 -10.79 2.67 7.03
CA TRP A 508 -11.67 3.73 7.50
C TRP A 508 -10.93 4.79 8.31
N LEU A 509 -10.04 4.39 9.21
CA LEU A 509 -9.22 5.32 10.01
C LEU A 509 -8.25 6.14 9.16
N ASP A 510 -7.60 5.51 8.18
CA ASP A 510 -6.67 6.16 7.22
C ASP A 510 -7.37 7.31 6.48
N ILE A 511 -8.63 7.07 6.10
CA ILE A 511 -9.42 8.00 5.29
C ILE A 511 -10.06 9.12 6.15
N HIS A 512 -10.59 8.79 7.33
CA HIS A 512 -11.53 9.67 8.04
C HIS A 512 -10.97 10.30 9.32
N VAL A 513 -9.80 9.87 9.81
CA VAL A 513 -9.23 10.38 11.06
C VAL A 513 -8.01 11.25 10.81
N ASP A 514 -8.11 12.53 11.14
CA ASP A 514 -6.98 13.45 11.16
C ASP A 514 -5.96 13.02 12.24
N ARG A 515 -4.81 12.51 11.77
CA ARG A 515 -3.70 12.04 12.61
C ARG A 515 -2.89 13.16 13.27
N ASN A 516 -3.01 14.41 12.79
CA ASN A 516 -2.40 15.57 13.45
C ASN A 516 -3.17 15.95 14.72
N ARG A 517 -4.49 15.75 14.70
CA ARG A 517 -5.36 15.98 15.86
C ARG A 517 -5.48 14.76 16.76
N THR A 518 -5.66 13.58 16.19
CA THR A 518 -6.14 12.40 16.91
C THR A 518 -5.04 11.37 17.13
N ARG A 519 -4.84 10.95 18.39
CA ARG A 519 -3.92 9.85 18.73
C ARG A 519 -4.63 8.51 18.74
N LEU A 520 -4.11 7.54 17.99
CA LEU A 520 -4.67 6.19 17.88
C LEU A 520 -3.84 5.18 18.68
N PHE A 521 -4.55 4.32 19.39
CA PHE A 521 -4.00 3.15 20.10
C PHE A 521 -4.82 1.92 19.72
N PHE A 522 -4.16 0.78 19.57
CA PHE A 522 -4.80 -0.52 19.42
C PHE A 522 -4.26 -1.44 20.51
N MET A 523 -5.14 -1.94 21.37
CA MET A 523 -4.82 -2.91 22.39
C MET A 523 -4.77 -4.30 21.76
N SER A 524 -3.64 -4.98 21.94
CA SER A 524 -3.47 -6.34 21.44
C SER A 524 -4.36 -7.34 22.21
N MET A 525 -4.28 -8.62 21.85
CA MET A 525 -5.13 -9.65 22.42
C MET A 525 -4.97 -9.81 23.93
N SER A 526 -6.09 -9.79 24.66
CA SER A 526 -6.12 -10.26 26.04
C SER A 526 -6.12 -11.80 26.08
N PRO A 527 -5.19 -12.44 26.81
CA PRO A 527 -5.12 -13.90 26.90
C PRO A 527 -6.29 -14.49 27.70
N THR A 528 -6.50 -15.80 27.56
CA THR A 528 -7.45 -16.57 28.38
C THR A 528 -6.76 -17.73 29.07
N HIS A 529 -7.00 -17.90 30.37
CA HIS A 529 -6.38 -18.94 31.21
C HIS A 529 -7.40 -20.02 31.57
N ARG A 530 -7.73 -20.89 30.61
CA ARG A 530 -8.80 -21.91 30.77
C ARG A 530 -8.29 -23.26 31.28
N TRP A 531 -7.01 -23.56 31.08
CA TRP A 531 -6.44 -24.89 31.29
C TRP A 531 -5.14 -24.79 32.10
N GLY A 532 -5.19 -25.23 33.36
CA GLY A 532 -4.07 -25.22 34.30
C GLY A 532 -2.82 -25.96 33.82
N GLN A 533 -3.00 -26.95 32.95
CA GLN A 533 -1.91 -27.70 32.34
C GLN A 533 -0.99 -26.81 31.50
N GLU A 534 -1.48 -25.68 30.98
CA GLU A 534 -0.66 -24.73 30.20
C GLU A 534 0.47 -24.11 31.03
N TRP A 535 0.34 -24.07 32.35
CA TRP A 535 1.35 -23.55 33.27
C TRP A 535 1.81 -24.57 34.32
N GLY A 536 1.56 -25.86 34.05
CA GLY A 536 2.16 -26.97 34.79
C GLY A 536 1.32 -27.56 35.93
N MET A 537 0.02 -27.27 36.00
CA MET A 537 -0.86 -27.96 36.95
C MET A 537 -1.06 -29.44 36.57
N SER A 538 -1.06 -30.31 37.58
CA SER A 538 -1.24 -31.75 37.42
C SER A 538 -2.69 -32.18 37.24
N GLN A 539 -3.66 -31.33 37.59
CA GLN A 539 -5.10 -31.58 37.43
C GLN A 539 -5.74 -30.58 36.44
N PRO A 540 -6.83 -30.98 35.74
CA PRO A 540 -7.61 -30.10 34.87
C PRO A 540 -8.41 -29.10 35.71
N ASP A 541 -7.73 -28.10 36.24
CA ASP A 541 -8.33 -26.93 36.88
C ASP A 541 -8.15 -25.70 35.97
N ASN A 542 -8.91 -24.64 36.22
CA ASN A 542 -8.78 -23.36 35.51
C ASN A 542 -7.95 -22.36 36.34
N CYS A 543 -8.07 -21.05 36.08
CA CYS A 543 -7.35 -20.02 36.84
C CYS A 543 -7.81 -19.82 38.31
N TYR A 544 -8.77 -20.60 38.82
CA TYR A 544 -9.40 -20.39 40.11
C TYR A 544 -8.43 -20.45 41.31
N ASN A 545 -7.51 -21.41 41.34
CA ASN A 545 -6.57 -21.60 42.45
C ASN A 545 -5.24 -20.83 42.28
N GLU A 546 -5.12 -19.99 41.25
CA GLU A 546 -3.89 -19.30 40.91
C GLU A 546 -3.76 -17.95 41.62
N THR A 547 -2.70 -17.80 42.42
CA THR A 547 -2.44 -16.59 43.24
C THR A 547 -1.14 -15.86 42.87
N LEU A 548 -0.32 -16.46 42.02
CA LEU A 548 0.98 -15.93 41.57
C LEU A 548 1.04 -15.86 40.04
N PRO A 549 1.76 -14.88 39.47
CA PRO A 549 1.96 -14.80 38.03
C PRO A 549 2.95 -15.85 37.54
N ILE A 550 2.85 -16.19 36.26
CA ILE A 550 3.86 -17.00 35.57
C ILE A 550 5.13 -16.15 35.41
N THR A 551 6.24 -16.58 36.01
CA THR A 551 7.52 -15.85 36.00
C THR A 551 8.42 -16.21 34.82
N LYS A 552 8.03 -17.21 34.02
CA LYS A 552 8.75 -17.61 32.81
C LYS A 552 8.69 -16.50 31.76
N GLU A 553 9.82 -15.85 31.50
CA GLU A 553 9.93 -14.83 30.46
C GLU A 553 9.62 -15.41 29.06
N GLY A 554 8.92 -14.64 28.24
CA GLY A 554 8.48 -15.06 26.90
C GLY A 554 7.38 -16.13 26.89
N TYR A 555 6.73 -16.42 28.03
CA TYR A 555 5.60 -17.33 28.09
C TYR A 555 4.44 -16.85 27.19
N TRP A 556 3.81 -17.80 26.50
CA TRP A 556 2.64 -17.54 25.64
C TRP A 556 1.62 -18.65 25.80
N GLY A 557 0.44 -18.31 26.31
CA GLY A 557 -0.66 -19.27 26.51
C GLY A 557 -1.26 -19.74 25.18
N SER A 558 -1.85 -20.94 25.19
CA SER A 558 -2.44 -21.55 23.98
C SER A 558 -3.68 -20.78 23.49
N GLY A 559 -4.33 -20.03 24.41
CA GLY A 559 -5.48 -19.18 24.11
C GLY A 559 -5.17 -17.88 23.34
N SER A 560 -3.89 -17.58 23.09
CA SER A 560 -3.43 -16.37 22.41
C SER A 560 -2.94 -16.69 20.99
N ASP A 561 -3.75 -16.42 19.96
CA ASP A 561 -3.40 -16.73 18.57
C ASP A 561 -2.48 -15.66 17.96
N LYS A 562 -1.16 -15.92 17.96
CA LYS A 562 -0.15 -15.01 17.40
C LYS A 562 -0.43 -14.57 15.96
N ARG A 563 -1.20 -15.34 15.18
CA ARG A 563 -1.55 -14.97 13.80
C ARG A 563 -2.50 -13.78 13.75
N MET A 564 -3.47 -13.73 14.67
CA MET A 564 -4.36 -12.56 14.83
C MET A 564 -3.58 -11.32 15.28
N MET A 565 -2.55 -11.51 16.13
CA MET A 565 -1.70 -10.40 16.59
C MET A 565 -0.98 -9.77 15.40
N LYS A 566 -0.34 -10.60 14.56
CA LYS A 566 0.37 -10.15 13.36
C LYS A 566 -0.55 -9.40 12.39
N ILE A 567 -1.80 -9.83 12.24
CA ILE A 567 -2.80 -9.12 11.40
C ILE A 567 -3.06 -7.71 11.95
N ALA A 568 -3.29 -7.58 13.27
CA ALA A 568 -3.52 -6.27 13.89
C ALA A 568 -2.27 -5.38 13.85
N GLU A 569 -1.09 -5.96 14.11
CA GLU A 569 0.20 -5.26 14.01
C GLU A 569 0.44 -4.73 12.59
N ALA A 570 0.23 -5.57 11.56
CA ALA A 570 0.38 -5.17 10.17
C ALA A 570 -0.55 -4.00 9.79
N ALA A 571 -1.81 -4.05 10.22
CA ALA A 571 -2.76 -2.96 9.96
C ALA A 571 -2.39 -1.65 10.68
N VAL A 572 -1.89 -1.76 11.92
CA VAL A 572 -1.41 -0.59 12.69
C VAL A 572 -0.13 -0.02 12.11
N ASP A 573 0.78 -0.87 11.61
CA ASP A 573 2.02 -0.43 10.99
C ASP A 573 1.77 0.16 9.60
N GLU A 574 0.79 -0.35 8.83
CA GLU A 574 0.30 0.29 7.61
C GLU A 574 -0.21 1.71 7.89
N LEU A 575 -0.97 1.89 8.98
CA LEU A 575 -1.44 3.21 9.47
C LEU A 575 -0.30 4.12 9.97
N ARG A 576 0.89 3.58 10.25
CA ARG A 576 2.07 4.35 10.68
C ARG A 576 2.98 4.70 9.50
N ALA A 577 3.06 3.84 8.50
CA ALA A 577 3.95 3.99 7.35
C ALA A 577 3.41 4.96 6.29
N LYS A 578 2.10 5.22 6.28
CA LYS A 578 1.47 6.16 5.34
C LYS A 578 1.69 7.61 5.80
N GLU A 579 2.70 8.26 5.25
CA GLU A 579 2.80 9.73 5.27
C GLU A 579 1.69 10.31 4.38
N VAL A 580 0.82 11.12 4.98
CA VAL A 580 -0.10 11.97 4.21
C VAL A 580 0.75 13.02 3.51
N LEU A 581 0.69 13.09 2.18
CA LEU A 581 1.38 14.12 1.42
C LEU A 581 0.94 15.50 1.91
N ASP A 582 1.90 16.33 2.29
CA ASP A 582 1.70 17.73 2.63
C ASP A 582 2.62 18.62 1.80
N ARG A 583 2.44 19.94 1.88
CA ARG A 583 3.27 20.91 1.13
C ARG A 583 4.76 20.87 1.48
N PHE A 584 5.14 20.27 2.60
CA PHE A 584 6.53 20.13 3.03
C PHE A 584 7.16 18.83 2.53
N THR A 585 6.37 17.95 1.92
CA THR A 585 6.85 16.69 1.38
C THR A 585 7.83 16.95 0.24
N LYS A 586 8.97 16.27 0.33
CA LYS A 586 10.05 16.33 -0.66
C LYS A 586 10.53 14.94 -0.99
N CYS A 587 10.87 14.73 -2.25
CA CYS A 587 11.55 13.53 -2.69
C CYS A 587 12.99 13.54 -2.18
N ARG A 588 13.43 12.45 -1.57
CA ARG A 588 14.84 12.24 -1.18
C ARG A 588 15.74 12.09 -2.42
N SER A 589 15.23 11.42 -3.44
CA SER A 589 15.86 11.31 -4.76
C SER A 589 14.78 11.19 -5.83
N THR A 590 15.16 11.40 -7.10
CA THR A 590 14.25 11.33 -8.24
C THR A 590 14.85 10.42 -9.31
N VAL A 591 14.06 9.45 -9.77
CA VAL A 591 14.43 8.50 -10.83
C VAL A 591 13.44 8.61 -11.98
N LYS A 592 13.79 8.13 -13.18
CA LYS A 592 12.86 8.15 -14.32
C LYS A 592 11.73 7.14 -14.12
N TYR A 593 10.49 7.51 -14.44
CA TYR A 593 9.34 6.62 -14.41
C TYR A 593 9.54 5.36 -15.26
N ILE A 594 9.26 4.19 -14.67
CA ILE A 594 9.53 2.86 -15.26
C ILE A 594 8.26 2.13 -15.73
N GLY A 595 7.12 2.83 -15.84
CA GLY A 595 5.88 2.27 -16.39
C GLY A 595 5.01 1.49 -15.40
N ARG A 596 5.05 1.83 -14.10
CA ARG A 596 4.20 1.21 -13.06
C ARG A 596 2.76 1.67 -13.17
N LYS A 597 1.80 0.75 -13.17
CA LYS A 597 0.38 1.08 -13.05
C LYS A 597 -0.10 0.99 -11.60
N ALA A 598 -1.02 1.87 -11.21
CA ALA A 598 -1.68 1.80 -9.92
C ALA A 598 -2.52 0.52 -9.82
N ARG A 599 -2.40 -0.21 -8.70
CA ARG A 599 -3.06 -1.50 -8.48
C ARG A 599 -4.48 -1.28 -7.94
N TRP A 600 -5.48 -1.46 -8.79
CA TRP A 600 -6.90 -1.40 -8.42
C TRP A 600 -7.54 -2.75 -8.74
N ASP A 601 -8.02 -3.47 -7.72
CA ASP A 601 -8.65 -4.81 -7.85
C ASP A 601 -10.09 -4.68 -8.37
N VAL A 602 -10.27 -4.27 -9.63
CA VAL A 602 -11.61 -4.20 -10.24
C VAL A 602 -11.52 -4.55 -11.71
N GLN A 603 -12.24 -5.60 -12.12
CA GLN A 603 -12.52 -5.86 -13.53
C GLN A 603 -13.53 -4.81 -14.01
N VAL A 604 -13.08 -3.90 -14.87
CA VAL A 604 -13.97 -3.07 -15.66
C VAL A 604 -14.54 -3.99 -16.75
N GLU A 605 -15.80 -4.38 -16.63
CA GLU A 605 -16.51 -5.04 -17.73
C GLU A 605 -16.65 -4.04 -18.88
N GLU A 606 -16.07 -4.37 -20.05
CA GLU A 606 -16.36 -3.69 -21.31
C GLU A 606 -17.84 -3.94 -21.67
N LEU A 607 -18.73 -3.09 -21.17
CA LEU A 607 -20.11 -3.04 -21.63
C LEU A 607 -20.16 -2.18 -22.90
N ASN A 608 -20.20 -2.87 -24.05
CA ASN A 608 -20.58 -2.28 -25.33
C ASN A 608 -22.04 -1.81 -25.27
N SER A 609 -22.30 -0.60 -24.77
CA SER A 609 -23.58 0.06 -24.97
C SER A 609 -23.58 0.79 -26.31
N ARG A 610 -24.16 0.16 -27.34
CA ARG A 610 -24.66 0.91 -28.50
C ARG A 610 -25.83 1.74 -28.01
N ARG A 611 -25.68 3.07 -27.91
CA ARG A 611 -26.82 3.97 -27.85
C ARG A 611 -27.36 4.15 -29.27
N GLU A 612 -28.64 3.87 -29.45
CA GLU A 612 -29.37 4.14 -30.67
C GLU A 612 -29.43 5.66 -30.91
N ASN A 613 -29.18 6.07 -32.16
CA ASN A 613 -29.37 7.43 -32.63
C ASN A 613 -30.87 7.76 -32.67
N GLU A 614 -31.39 8.36 -31.61
CA GLU A 614 -32.45 9.36 -31.75
C GLU A 614 -31.77 10.70 -32.09
N GLU A 615 -32.39 11.53 -32.93
CA GLU A 615 -31.89 12.83 -33.41
C GLU A 615 -31.55 13.77 -32.22
N SER A 616 -30.37 13.60 -31.64
CA SER A 616 -29.93 14.32 -30.45
C SER A 616 -29.12 15.55 -30.86
N CYS A 617 -29.47 16.71 -30.28
CA CYS A 617 -28.72 17.93 -30.49
C CYS A 617 -27.36 17.84 -29.80
N ASP A 618 -26.28 18.01 -30.57
CA ASP A 618 -24.96 18.22 -30.00
C ASP A 618 -24.88 19.64 -29.41
N LEU A 619 -24.92 19.73 -28.08
CA LEU A 619 -24.86 21.00 -27.34
C LEU A 619 -23.50 21.69 -27.44
N PHE A 620 -22.45 20.98 -27.85
CA PHE A 620 -21.06 21.46 -27.85
C PHE A 620 -20.58 21.87 -29.24
N SER A 621 -21.38 21.61 -30.28
CA SER A 621 -21.14 22.07 -31.65
C SER A 621 -22.03 23.27 -31.97
N GLY A 622 -21.41 24.42 -32.21
CA GLY A 622 -22.14 25.69 -32.31
C GLY A 622 -21.23 26.88 -32.56
N LYS A 623 -21.77 28.07 -32.29
CA LYS A 623 -21.05 29.34 -32.43
C LYS A 623 -21.43 30.34 -31.35
N TRP A 624 -20.54 31.29 -31.12
CA TRP A 624 -20.79 32.43 -30.24
C TRP A 624 -21.64 33.49 -30.94
N VAL A 625 -22.71 33.92 -30.28
CA VAL A 625 -23.63 34.95 -30.75
C VAL A 625 -23.62 36.10 -29.76
N PHE A 626 -23.49 37.32 -30.27
CA PHE A 626 -23.55 38.53 -29.45
C PHE A 626 -25.02 38.86 -29.10
N ASP A 627 -25.31 38.99 -27.82
CA ASP A 627 -26.63 39.25 -27.24
C ASP A 627 -26.48 40.14 -25.99
N ASN A 628 -26.48 41.46 -26.22
CA ASN A 628 -26.46 42.45 -25.13
C ASN A 628 -27.85 42.69 -24.49
N SER A 629 -28.88 41.96 -24.94
CA SER A 629 -30.25 42.11 -24.43
C SER A 629 -30.55 41.14 -23.30
N SER A 630 -29.96 39.93 -23.35
CA SER A 630 -30.19 38.87 -22.37
C SER A 630 -28.95 38.46 -21.57
N TYR A 631 -27.75 38.91 -21.96
CA TYR A 631 -26.50 38.66 -21.25
C TYR A 631 -25.89 39.98 -20.75
N PRO A 632 -25.03 39.93 -19.70
CA PRO A 632 -24.74 38.77 -18.85
C PRO A 632 -25.95 38.36 -18.00
N LEU A 633 -25.92 37.14 -17.46
CA LEU A 633 -27.00 36.61 -16.63
C LEU A 633 -27.09 37.27 -15.23
N TYR A 634 -26.03 37.96 -14.82
CA TYR A 634 -25.94 38.77 -13.61
C TYR A 634 -24.83 39.82 -13.81
N ASN A 635 -24.87 40.93 -13.05
CA ASN A 635 -23.76 41.88 -13.05
C ASN A 635 -22.70 41.48 -12.03
N GLU A 636 -21.43 41.81 -12.32
CA GLU A 636 -20.30 41.56 -11.41
C GLU A 636 -20.54 42.15 -10.00
N SER A 637 -21.11 43.35 -9.92
CA SER A 637 -21.41 44.06 -8.67
C SER A 637 -22.47 43.37 -7.80
N ASP A 638 -23.33 42.54 -8.40
CA ASP A 638 -24.49 41.95 -7.73
C ASP A 638 -24.11 40.66 -6.98
N CYS A 639 -22.90 40.13 -7.22
CA CYS A 639 -22.40 38.92 -6.58
C CYS A 639 -21.41 39.23 -5.46
N PRO A 640 -21.81 39.13 -4.17
CA PRO A 640 -20.93 39.41 -3.05
C PRO A 640 -19.87 38.33 -2.82
N TYR A 641 -20.00 37.16 -3.47
CA TYR A 641 -19.06 36.04 -3.38
C TYR A 641 -18.00 36.04 -4.49
N MET A 642 -17.98 37.09 -5.31
CA MET A 642 -17.04 37.23 -6.41
C MET A 642 -15.59 37.24 -5.90
N SER A 643 -14.70 36.50 -6.57
CA SER A 643 -13.27 36.55 -6.30
C SER A 643 -12.63 37.75 -6.99
N ASP A 644 -11.77 38.48 -6.27
CA ASP A 644 -10.95 39.57 -6.81
C ASP A 644 -10.02 39.12 -7.97
N GLN A 645 -9.81 37.82 -8.16
CA GLN A 645 -9.06 37.30 -9.31
C GLN A 645 -9.89 37.24 -10.61
N LEU A 646 -11.21 37.21 -10.51
CA LEU A 646 -12.15 37.04 -11.64
C LEU A 646 -13.02 38.29 -11.88
N ALA A 647 -13.02 39.23 -10.93
CA ALA A 647 -13.77 40.50 -10.96
C ALA A 647 -13.09 41.56 -11.84
N CYS A 648 -13.13 41.37 -13.15
CA CYS A 648 -12.38 42.19 -14.10
C CYS A 648 -12.83 43.65 -14.15
N HIS A 649 -14.13 43.91 -14.06
CA HIS A 649 -14.66 45.28 -14.11
C HIS A 649 -14.23 46.08 -12.87
N LYS A 650 -14.34 45.48 -11.67
CA LYS A 650 -13.84 46.04 -10.41
C LYS A 650 -12.35 46.37 -10.47
N HIS A 651 -11.57 45.60 -11.24
CA HIS A 651 -10.14 45.80 -11.41
C HIS A 651 -9.77 46.59 -12.68
N GLY A 652 -10.70 47.38 -13.22
CA GLY A 652 -10.42 48.43 -14.20
C GLY A 652 -10.64 48.05 -15.67
N ARG A 653 -11.21 46.87 -15.95
CA ARG A 653 -11.58 46.50 -17.31
C ARG A 653 -12.79 47.30 -17.79
N ALA A 654 -12.58 48.19 -18.77
CA ALA A 654 -13.63 49.08 -19.27
C ALA A 654 -14.41 48.47 -20.46
N ASP A 655 -13.83 47.53 -21.21
CA ASP A 655 -14.51 46.84 -22.29
C ASP A 655 -15.42 45.73 -21.76
N LEU A 656 -16.73 45.99 -21.65
CA LEU A 656 -17.72 45.01 -21.17
C LEU A 656 -18.25 44.08 -22.28
N GLY A 657 -17.83 44.28 -23.53
CA GLY A 657 -18.31 43.54 -24.69
C GLY A 657 -18.19 42.01 -24.58
N TYR A 658 -17.17 41.52 -23.87
CA TYR A 658 -16.94 40.09 -23.67
C TYR A 658 -18.05 39.40 -22.86
N GLN A 659 -18.82 40.15 -22.07
CA GLN A 659 -19.88 39.62 -21.20
C GLN A 659 -21.16 39.30 -21.99
N TYR A 660 -21.33 39.86 -23.19
CA TYR A 660 -22.55 39.77 -23.99
C TYR A 660 -22.54 38.63 -25.01
N TRP A 661 -21.64 37.65 -24.87
CA TRP A 661 -21.58 36.52 -25.78
C TRP A 661 -22.28 35.31 -25.18
N ARG A 662 -23.19 34.72 -25.95
CA ARG A 662 -23.88 33.47 -25.61
C ARG A 662 -23.52 32.37 -26.60
N TRP A 663 -23.55 31.12 -26.14
CA TRP A 663 -23.35 29.96 -27.01
C TRP A 663 -24.66 29.55 -27.70
N GLN A 664 -24.58 29.28 -29.00
CA GLN A 664 -25.70 28.81 -29.81
C GLN A 664 -25.30 27.50 -30.50
N PRO A 665 -25.82 26.35 -30.04
CA PRO A 665 -25.67 25.08 -30.76
C PRO A 665 -26.25 25.18 -32.18
N HIS A 666 -25.68 24.44 -33.13
CA HIS A 666 -26.10 24.52 -34.53
C HIS A 666 -27.52 23.98 -34.77
N ASN A 667 -27.87 22.87 -34.11
CA ASN A 667 -29.09 22.10 -34.41
C ASN A 667 -30.20 22.26 -33.37
N CYS A 668 -29.99 23.06 -32.32
CA CYS A 668 -31.02 23.36 -31.32
C CYS A 668 -30.75 24.66 -30.57
N ASN A 669 -31.72 25.07 -29.75
CA ASN A 669 -31.58 26.19 -28.83
C ASN A 669 -31.37 25.66 -27.41
N LEU A 670 -30.46 26.29 -26.67
CA LEU A 670 -30.32 26.04 -25.23
C LEU A 670 -31.58 26.51 -24.50
N LYS A 671 -32.01 25.75 -23.50
CA LYS A 671 -33.03 26.21 -22.56
C LYS A 671 -32.46 27.40 -21.79
N ARG A 672 -33.21 28.51 -21.76
CA ARG A 672 -32.83 29.73 -21.05
C ARG A 672 -32.59 29.42 -19.57
N TRP A 673 -31.50 29.97 -19.01
CA TRP A 673 -31.20 29.88 -17.58
C TRP A 673 -32.39 30.32 -16.72
N ASN A 674 -32.76 29.48 -15.75
CA ASN A 674 -33.78 29.77 -14.76
C ASN A 674 -33.26 29.38 -13.37
N VAL A 675 -32.95 30.41 -12.57
CA VAL A 675 -32.37 30.27 -11.24
C VAL A 675 -33.26 29.48 -10.27
N THR A 676 -34.58 29.70 -10.31
CA THR A 676 -35.53 28.99 -9.44
C THR A 676 -35.61 27.52 -9.83
N GLU A 677 -35.64 27.23 -11.13
CA GLU A 677 -35.65 25.85 -11.62
C GLU A 677 -34.37 25.10 -11.22
N MET A 678 -33.20 25.75 -11.36
CA MET A 678 -31.93 25.16 -10.94
C MET A 678 -31.94 24.85 -9.43
N TRP A 679 -32.43 25.77 -8.60
CA TRP A 679 -32.55 25.50 -7.17
C TRP A 679 -33.54 24.38 -6.83
N GLU A 680 -34.65 24.24 -7.56
CA GLU A 680 -35.56 23.10 -7.39
C GLU A 680 -34.88 21.78 -7.78
N LYS A 681 -34.06 21.75 -8.83
CA LYS A 681 -33.25 20.58 -9.19
C LYS A 681 -32.24 20.21 -8.10
N LEU A 682 -31.74 21.20 -7.37
CA LEU A 682 -30.78 21.07 -6.27
C LEU A 682 -31.45 20.88 -4.89
N ARG A 683 -32.78 20.95 -4.78
CA ARG A 683 -33.46 20.88 -3.48
C ARG A 683 -33.11 19.59 -2.73
N GLY A 684 -32.62 19.73 -1.51
CA GLY A 684 -32.18 18.60 -0.68
C GLY A 684 -30.89 17.92 -1.13
N LYS A 685 -30.15 18.49 -2.08
CA LYS A 685 -28.96 17.88 -2.70
C LYS A 685 -27.70 18.71 -2.47
N ARG A 686 -26.55 18.05 -2.68
CA ARG A 686 -25.21 18.62 -2.69
C ARG A 686 -24.64 18.58 -4.11
N LEU A 687 -24.42 19.75 -4.70
CA LEU A 687 -23.67 19.92 -5.93
C LEU A 687 -22.22 20.25 -5.57
N MET A 688 -21.25 19.44 -5.99
CA MET A 688 -19.85 19.63 -5.65
C MET A 688 -18.97 19.68 -6.89
N PHE A 689 -18.22 20.78 -7.02
CA PHE A 689 -17.14 20.96 -7.97
C PHE A 689 -15.84 20.46 -7.36
N VAL A 690 -15.10 19.63 -8.08
CA VAL A 690 -13.84 19.04 -7.62
C VAL A 690 -12.76 19.26 -8.67
N GLY A 691 -11.66 19.92 -8.32
CA GLY A 691 -10.57 20.08 -9.28
C GLY A 691 -9.61 21.22 -8.96
N ASP A 692 -9.08 21.82 -10.03
CA ASP A 692 -8.13 22.91 -9.99
C ASP A 692 -8.79 24.31 -9.92
N SER A 693 -8.01 25.37 -10.16
CA SER A 693 -8.48 26.76 -10.10
C SER A 693 -9.50 27.14 -11.17
N LEU A 694 -9.55 26.45 -12.31
CA LEU A 694 -10.54 26.69 -13.35
C LEU A 694 -11.90 26.18 -12.92
N ASN A 695 -11.94 24.99 -12.29
CA ASN A 695 -13.17 24.45 -11.71
C ASN A 695 -13.66 25.31 -10.54
N ARG A 696 -12.74 25.93 -9.79
CA ARG A 696 -13.08 26.95 -8.78
C ARG A 696 -13.75 28.17 -9.42
N GLY A 697 -13.27 28.62 -10.58
CA GLY A 697 -13.88 29.69 -11.36
C GLY A 697 -15.31 29.33 -11.79
N GLN A 698 -15.52 28.11 -12.28
CA GLN A 698 -16.85 27.61 -12.63
C GLN A 698 -17.78 27.53 -11.40
N TRP A 699 -17.28 27.08 -10.26
CA TRP A 699 -18.03 27.08 -9.00
C TRP A 699 -18.44 28.50 -8.55
N ILE A 700 -17.53 29.49 -8.62
CA ILE A 700 -17.85 30.89 -8.29
C ILE A 700 -18.95 31.41 -9.22
N SER A 701 -18.84 31.14 -10.53
CA SER A 701 -19.87 31.46 -11.50
C SER A 701 -21.23 30.85 -11.12
N MET A 702 -21.27 29.56 -10.75
CA MET A 702 -22.49 28.88 -10.32
C MET A 702 -23.09 29.54 -9.08
N VAL A 703 -22.27 29.91 -8.08
CA VAL A 703 -22.74 30.63 -6.90
C VAL A 703 -23.31 32.00 -7.28
N CYS A 704 -22.66 32.76 -8.15
CA CYS A 704 -23.14 34.06 -8.59
C CYS A 704 -24.45 33.99 -9.38
N LEU A 705 -24.61 32.97 -10.23
CA LEU A 705 -25.85 32.68 -10.97
C LEU A 705 -27.03 32.34 -10.06
N LEU A 706 -26.75 31.77 -8.88
CA LEU A 706 -27.75 31.21 -7.98
C LEU A 706 -28.11 32.09 -6.78
N GLN A 707 -27.16 32.86 -6.25
CA GLN A 707 -27.29 33.49 -4.94
C GLN A 707 -28.38 34.56 -4.85
N SER A 708 -28.67 35.28 -5.95
CA SER A 708 -29.48 36.50 -5.93
C SER A 708 -30.93 36.30 -5.48
N VAL A 709 -31.48 35.10 -5.69
CA VAL A 709 -32.86 34.76 -5.28
C VAL A 709 -32.97 34.24 -3.85
N ILE A 710 -31.85 33.96 -3.19
CA ILE A 710 -31.84 33.51 -1.79
C ILE A 710 -31.68 34.73 -0.87
N PRO A 711 -32.57 34.92 0.12
CA PRO A 711 -32.44 35.99 1.11
C PRO A 711 -31.08 35.97 1.82
N VAL A 712 -30.56 37.15 2.16
CA VAL A 712 -29.20 37.32 2.74
C VAL A 712 -29.03 36.56 4.05
N ASP A 713 -30.08 36.47 4.87
CA ASP A 713 -30.12 35.75 6.14
C ASP A 713 -30.34 34.24 5.99
N LYS A 714 -30.60 33.76 4.78
CA LYS A 714 -30.85 32.35 4.43
C LYS A 714 -29.77 31.71 3.57
N ARG A 715 -28.68 32.43 3.37
CA ARG A 715 -27.49 31.95 2.65
C ARG A 715 -26.23 32.16 3.46
N SER A 716 -25.29 31.23 3.33
CA SER A 716 -24.01 31.31 4.03
C SER A 716 -22.89 30.70 3.18
N MET A 717 -21.67 31.18 3.37
CA MET A 717 -20.45 30.62 2.78
C MET A 717 -19.50 30.23 3.90
N SER A 718 -18.95 29.02 3.84
CA SER A 718 -17.89 28.61 4.77
C SER A 718 -16.61 29.41 4.55
N PRO A 719 -15.70 29.49 5.54
CA PRO A 719 -14.37 30.03 5.31
C PRO A 719 -13.66 29.29 4.16
N ASN A 720 -12.78 30.01 3.44
CA ASN A 720 -11.98 29.43 2.37
C ASN A 720 -11.06 28.35 2.97
N ALA A 721 -11.39 27.11 2.67
CA ALA A 721 -10.72 25.91 3.17
C ALA A 721 -10.61 24.88 2.04
N HIS A 722 -10.05 23.71 2.34
CA HIS A 722 -9.92 22.62 1.37
C HIS A 722 -11.27 22.24 0.74
N LEU A 723 -12.35 22.26 1.54
CA LEU A 723 -13.73 22.18 1.10
C LEU A 723 -14.43 23.51 1.44
N THR A 724 -14.94 24.20 0.41
CA THR A 724 -15.71 25.44 0.55
C THR A 724 -17.18 25.17 0.23
N ILE A 725 -18.09 25.59 1.10
CA ILE A 725 -19.52 25.25 1.04
C ILE A 725 -20.35 26.54 1.00
N PHE A 726 -21.08 26.73 -0.10
CA PHE A 726 -22.19 27.68 -0.15
C PHE A 726 -23.48 26.94 0.21
N ARG A 727 -24.25 27.44 1.17
CA ARG A 727 -25.49 26.83 1.65
C ARG A 727 -26.68 27.75 1.40
N ALA A 728 -27.76 27.20 0.84
CA ALA A 728 -29.06 27.84 0.73
C ALA A 728 -30.07 27.10 1.62
N GLU A 729 -30.50 27.75 2.71
CA GLU A 729 -31.35 27.11 3.72
C GLU A 729 -32.74 26.75 3.20
N GLU A 730 -33.36 27.63 2.41
CA GLU A 730 -34.73 27.46 1.88
C GLU A 730 -34.88 26.24 0.96
N TYR A 731 -33.79 25.87 0.28
CA TYR A 731 -33.74 24.71 -0.60
C TYR A 731 -33.12 23.48 0.08
N ASN A 732 -32.60 23.64 1.31
CA ASN A 732 -31.79 22.63 1.99
C ASN A 732 -30.70 22.06 1.04
N ALA A 733 -30.04 22.95 0.31
CA ALA A 733 -29.12 22.61 -0.77
C ALA A 733 -27.75 23.25 -0.56
N THR A 734 -26.71 22.64 -1.14
CA THR A 734 -25.35 23.19 -1.11
C THR A 734 -24.70 23.19 -2.49
N VAL A 735 -23.86 24.19 -2.72
CA VAL A 735 -22.98 24.32 -3.88
C VAL A 735 -21.55 24.41 -3.36
N GLU A 736 -20.77 23.36 -3.58
CA GLU A 736 -19.52 23.09 -2.88
C GLU A 736 -18.33 23.08 -3.85
N PHE A 737 -17.16 23.44 -3.37
CA PHE A 737 -15.90 23.33 -4.09
C PHE A 737 -14.86 22.59 -3.23
N LEU A 738 -14.34 21.49 -3.76
CA LEU A 738 -13.22 20.75 -3.18
C LEU A 738 -11.96 20.99 -4.01
N TRP A 739 -10.91 21.52 -3.37
CA TRP A 739 -9.60 21.66 -3.97
C TRP A 739 -8.93 20.29 -4.10
N ALA A 740 -8.77 19.81 -5.33
CA ALA A 740 -8.09 18.55 -5.64
C ALA A 740 -7.48 18.66 -7.05
N PRO A 741 -6.45 19.50 -7.24
CA PRO A 741 -6.02 19.94 -8.57
C PRO A 741 -5.50 18.79 -9.44
N LEU A 742 -4.99 17.71 -8.83
CA LEU A 742 -4.51 16.51 -9.51
C LEU A 742 -5.46 15.29 -9.33
N LEU A 743 -6.65 15.49 -8.75
CA LEU A 743 -7.62 14.46 -8.33
C LEU A 743 -7.13 13.46 -7.27
N VAL A 744 -5.92 12.92 -7.43
CA VAL A 744 -5.23 12.08 -6.44
C VAL A 744 -4.53 12.93 -5.38
N ASP A 745 -4.13 12.30 -4.27
CA ASP A 745 -3.39 12.97 -3.21
C ASP A 745 -2.09 13.58 -3.73
N SER A 746 -1.81 14.80 -3.31
CA SER A 746 -0.64 15.54 -3.75
C SER A 746 -0.10 16.50 -2.69
N ASN A 747 1.18 16.88 -2.82
CA ASN A 747 1.76 17.96 -2.02
C ASN A 747 1.14 19.35 -2.34
N SER A 748 0.29 19.39 -3.37
CA SER A 748 -0.37 20.56 -3.92
C SER A 748 -1.81 20.75 -3.40
N ASP A 749 -2.26 19.93 -2.46
CA ASP A 749 -3.62 19.94 -1.94
C ASP A 749 -3.88 21.06 -0.90
N ASP A 750 -2.88 21.89 -0.56
CA ASP A 750 -3.10 23.09 0.28
C ASP A 750 -3.80 24.19 -0.55
N PRO A 751 -5.06 24.58 -0.24
CA PRO A 751 -5.81 25.51 -1.08
C PRO A 751 -5.23 26.94 -1.12
N VAL A 752 -4.27 27.26 -0.26
CA VAL A 752 -3.63 28.59 -0.16
C VAL A 752 -2.18 28.53 -0.64
N ASN A 753 -1.38 27.59 -0.12
CA ASN A 753 0.06 27.47 -0.40
C ASN A 753 0.37 26.23 -1.24
N HIS A 754 -0.05 26.27 -2.50
CA HIS A 754 0.05 25.15 -3.45
C HIS A 754 1.01 25.39 -4.63
N ARG A 755 1.63 26.58 -4.71
CA ARG A 755 2.62 26.88 -5.75
C ARG A 755 3.98 26.43 -5.26
N LEU A 756 4.35 25.21 -5.62
CA LEU A 756 5.60 24.57 -5.22
C LEU A 756 6.50 24.39 -6.45
N ASP A 757 7.82 24.43 -6.23
CA ASP A 757 8.82 24.21 -7.29
C ASP A 757 8.73 22.78 -7.86
N GLU A 758 8.31 21.82 -7.03
CA GLU A 758 8.14 20.42 -7.40
C GLU A 758 6.72 19.94 -7.07
N ARG A 759 6.08 19.32 -8.06
CA ARG A 759 4.76 18.69 -7.89
C ARG A 759 4.95 17.21 -7.60
N ILE A 760 4.41 16.76 -6.47
CA ILE A 760 4.47 15.36 -6.05
C ILE A 760 3.05 14.83 -5.87
N MET A 761 2.74 13.70 -6.48
CA MET A 761 1.44 13.02 -6.38
C MET A 761 1.59 11.56 -5.99
N GLN A 762 0.55 11.01 -5.36
CA GLN A 762 0.36 9.60 -5.08
C GLN A 762 -0.65 8.99 -6.07
N PRO A 763 -0.20 8.40 -7.20
CA PRO A 763 -1.11 7.88 -8.24
C PRO A 763 -2.03 6.74 -7.77
N ASP A 764 -1.70 6.09 -6.65
CA ASP A 764 -2.48 5.02 -6.02
C ASP A 764 -3.37 5.51 -4.87
N SER A 765 -3.51 6.84 -4.69
CA SER A 765 -4.25 7.42 -3.57
C SER A 765 -5.32 8.42 -4.01
N VAL A 766 -6.53 7.92 -4.26
CA VAL A 766 -7.72 8.76 -4.51
C VAL A 766 -8.72 8.76 -3.34
N LEU A 767 -8.63 7.76 -2.46
CA LEU A 767 -9.67 7.48 -1.46
C LEU A 767 -9.82 8.56 -0.39
N ARG A 768 -8.72 9.26 -0.05
CA ARG A 768 -8.78 10.37 0.92
C ARG A 768 -9.63 11.51 0.36
N HIS A 769 -9.34 12.01 -0.84
CA HIS A 769 -10.21 12.98 -1.51
C HIS A 769 -11.62 12.43 -1.73
N ALA A 770 -11.73 11.15 -2.11
CA ALA A 770 -13.02 10.54 -2.39
C ALA A 770 -13.98 10.50 -1.21
N SER A 771 -13.47 10.34 0.01
CA SER A 771 -14.29 10.42 1.23
C SER A 771 -15.07 11.73 1.38
N GLN A 772 -14.58 12.82 0.79
CA GLN A 772 -15.24 14.13 0.85
C GLN A 772 -16.37 14.23 -0.18
N TRP A 773 -16.16 13.67 -1.37
CA TRP A 773 -17.10 13.78 -2.50
C TRP A 773 -18.04 12.57 -2.66
N GLU A 774 -17.79 11.45 -1.97
CA GLU A 774 -18.57 10.22 -2.09
C GLU A 774 -20.05 10.42 -1.71
N HIS A 775 -20.34 11.35 -0.80
CA HIS A 775 -21.70 11.62 -0.33
C HIS A 775 -22.36 12.85 -0.98
N ALA A 776 -21.80 13.37 -2.08
CA ALA A 776 -22.48 14.38 -2.88
C ALA A 776 -23.41 13.74 -3.93
N ASP A 777 -24.50 14.42 -4.28
CA ASP A 777 -25.50 13.93 -5.22
C ASP A 777 -25.12 14.23 -6.68
N ILE A 778 -24.49 15.37 -6.89
CA ILE A 778 -24.02 15.82 -8.21
C ILE A 778 -22.54 16.21 -8.09
N LEU A 779 -21.68 15.57 -8.88
CA LEU A 779 -20.24 15.81 -8.91
C LEU A 779 -19.81 16.41 -10.25
N VAL A 780 -19.01 17.45 -10.22
CA VAL A 780 -18.45 18.11 -11.41
C VAL A 780 -16.92 18.15 -11.28
N PHE A 781 -16.25 17.22 -11.96
CA PHE A 781 -14.80 17.06 -11.93
C PHE A 781 -14.10 17.83 -13.05
N ASN A 782 -12.89 18.31 -12.77
CA ASN A 782 -11.96 18.84 -13.76
C ASN A 782 -10.52 18.68 -13.26
N THR A 783 -9.57 18.48 -14.18
CA THR A 783 -8.13 18.60 -13.89
C THR A 783 -7.38 18.84 -15.20
N TYR A 784 -6.64 19.94 -15.34
CA TYR A 784 -5.82 20.15 -16.55
C TYR A 784 -4.61 21.06 -16.34
N LEU A 785 -4.84 22.27 -15.82
CA LEU A 785 -3.88 23.37 -15.90
C LEU A 785 -2.52 23.01 -15.28
N TRP A 786 -2.54 22.15 -14.28
CA TRP A 786 -1.39 21.82 -13.44
C TRP A 786 -0.45 20.81 -14.11
N TRP A 787 -0.98 19.97 -15.01
CA TRP A 787 -0.22 19.01 -15.80
C TRP A 787 0.61 19.66 -16.91
N ARG A 788 0.21 20.87 -17.32
CA ARG A 788 0.87 21.62 -18.41
C ARG A 788 2.13 22.37 -18.00
N GLN A 789 2.44 22.44 -16.72
CA GLN A 789 3.52 23.28 -16.20
C GLN A 789 4.88 22.57 -16.15
N GLY A 790 4.92 21.27 -16.41
CA GLY A 790 6.16 20.49 -16.39
C GLY A 790 5.94 19.05 -15.95
N PRO A 791 7.03 18.31 -15.69
CA PRO A 791 6.94 16.96 -15.18
C PRO A 791 6.38 16.91 -13.75
N VAL A 792 5.85 15.75 -13.39
CA VAL A 792 5.30 15.46 -12.05
C VAL A 792 6.08 14.31 -11.44
N LYS A 793 6.29 14.37 -10.13
CA LYS A 793 6.94 13.32 -9.35
C LYS A 793 5.88 12.41 -8.72
N LEU A 794 6.07 11.12 -8.86
CA LEU A 794 5.22 10.06 -8.32
C LEU A 794 5.87 9.52 -7.06
N LEU A 795 5.16 9.61 -5.93
CA LEU A 795 5.53 8.94 -4.70
C LEU A 795 4.53 7.80 -4.48
N TRP A 796 4.96 6.55 -4.58
CA TRP A 796 4.06 5.39 -4.41
C TRP A 796 3.88 5.06 -2.92
N ARG A 797 2.65 4.77 -2.45
CA ARG A 797 2.40 4.45 -1.03
C ARG A 797 3.18 3.23 -0.52
N SER A 798 3.55 2.31 -1.42
CA SER A 798 4.27 1.08 -1.09
C SER A 798 5.78 1.27 -0.84
N GLU A 799 6.35 2.44 -1.13
CA GLU A 799 7.80 2.70 -1.00
C GLU A 799 8.07 3.72 0.13
N GLY A 800 8.44 3.22 1.30
CA GLY A 800 8.72 4.03 2.50
C GLY A 800 10.11 4.70 2.52
N ASP A 801 10.78 4.84 1.37
CA ASP A 801 12.15 5.34 1.27
C ASP A 801 12.27 6.80 0.77
N GLY A 802 11.15 7.40 0.33
CA GLY A 802 11.08 8.77 -0.16
C GLY A 802 11.67 8.97 -1.56
N VAL A 803 11.86 7.90 -2.35
CA VAL A 803 12.28 7.98 -3.76
C VAL A 803 11.06 8.29 -4.62
N CYS A 804 11.17 9.30 -5.49
CA CYS A 804 10.11 9.62 -6.43
C CYS A 804 10.47 9.22 -7.86
N GLU A 805 9.46 8.81 -8.63
CA GLU A 805 9.59 8.60 -10.07
C GLU A 805 9.11 9.85 -10.81
N GLU A 806 9.89 10.37 -11.77
CA GLU A 806 9.50 11.52 -12.57
C GLU A 806 8.88 11.07 -13.90
N ILE A 807 7.70 11.63 -14.19
CA ILE A 807 6.92 11.40 -15.40
C ILE A 807 6.54 12.74 -16.03
N ASP A 808 6.28 12.76 -17.33
CA ASP A 808 5.74 13.94 -17.99
C ASP A 808 4.29 14.22 -17.54
N GLY A 809 3.83 15.46 -17.73
CA GLY A 809 2.51 15.89 -17.29
C GLY A 809 1.36 15.04 -17.87
N LEU A 810 1.46 14.65 -19.15
CA LEU A 810 0.48 13.79 -19.81
C LEU A 810 0.40 12.40 -19.16
N GLY A 811 1.55 11.74 -18.96
CA GLY A 811 1.59 10.43 -18.31
C GLY A 811 1.13 10.49 -16.86
N GLY A 812 1.49 11.54 -16.12
CA GLY A 812 1.00 11.78 -14.77
C GLY A 812 -0.52 11.93 -14.73
N MET A 813 -1.08 12.71 -15.66
CA MET A 813 -2.52 12.92 -15.78
C MET A 813 -3.26 11.62 -16.12
N GLU A 814 -2.72 10.80 -17.04
CA GLU A 814 -3.30 9.49 -17.37
C GLU A 814 -3.38 8.60 -16.12
N LEU A 815 -2.33 8.52 -15.30
CA LEU A 815 -2.33 7.74 -14.06
C LEU A 815 -3.37 8.23 -13.05
N ALA A 816 -3.46 9.54 -12.84
CA ALA A 816 -4.42 10.12 -11.90
C ALA A 816 -5.87 9.92 -12.38
N MET A 817 -6.12 10.09 -13.69
CA MET A 817 -7.44 9.86 -14.28
C MET A 817 -7.82 8.38 -14.30
N GLU A 818 -6.89 7.46 -14.54
CA GLU A 818 -7.13 6.01 -14.41
C GLU A 818 -7.56 5.67 -12.96
N ALA A 819 -6.88 6.21 -11.95
CA ALA A 819 -7.24 6.01 -10.54
C ALA A 819 -8.63 6.57 -10.20
N TRP A 820 -8.95 7.77 -10.68
CA TRP A 820 -10.28 8.37 -10.53
C TRP A 820 -11.37 7.55 -11.25
N ALA A 821 -11.12 7.12 -12.49
CA ALA A 821 -12.05 6.32 -13.28
C ALA A 821 -12.35 4.97 -12.60
N ASN A 822 -11.33 4.33 -12.03
CA ASN A 822 -11.51 3.12 -11.23
C ASN A 822 -12.42 3.38 -10.02
N TRP A 823 -12.21 4.48 -9.29
CA TRP A 823 -13.11 4.86 -8.19
C TRP A 823 -14.56 5.08 -8.67
N VAL A 824 -14.76 5.76 -9.80
CA VAL A 824 -16.09 5.96 -10.40
C VAL A 824 -16.74 4.62 -10.75
N ALA A 825 -15.99 3.74 -11.43
CA ALA A 825 -16.44 2.42 -11.82
C ALA A 825 -16.91 1.59 -10.61
N SER A 826 -16.23 1.67 -9.47
CA SER A 826 -16.59 0.90 -8.28
C SER A 826 -17.67 1.51 -7.40
N ASN A 827 -17.70 2.84 -7.26
CA ASN A 827 -18.47 3.50 -6.18
C ASN A 827 -19.67 4.30 -6.68
N VAL A 828 -19.73 4.64 -7.97
CA VAL A 828 -20.83 5.47 -8.51
C VAL A 828 -21.99 4.58 -8.94
N ASN A 829 -23.17 4.85 -8.39
CA ASN A 829 -24.44 4.37 -8.88
C ASN A 829 -25.14 5.51 -9.66
N PRO A 830 -25.23 5.42 -11.00
CA PRO A 830 -25.77 6.50 -11.84
C PRO A 830 -27.25 6.80 -11.58
N LEU A 831 -28.00 5.88 -10.95
CA LEU A 831 -29.39 6.11 -10.56
C LEU A 831 -29.53 7.02 -9.32
N LYS A 832 -28.46 7.15 -8.53
CA LYS A 832 -28.45 7.93 -7.29
C LYS A 832 -27.57 9.17 -7.36
N LYS A 833 -26.55 9.15 -8.23
CA LYS A 833 -25.52 10.17 -8.30
C LYS A 833 -25.23 10.51 -9.75
N GLN A 834 -25.22 11.80 -10.06
CA GLN A 834 -24.83 12.29 -11.37
C GLN A 834 -23.38 12.76 -11.33
N VAL A 835 -22.57 12.28 -12.27
CA VAL A 835 -21.15 12.62 -12.35
C VAL A 835 -20.88 13.27 -13.70
N PHE A 836 -20.29 14.45 -13.65
CA PHE A 836 -19.86 15.23 -14.79
C PHE A 836 -18.34 15.37 -14.79
N PHE A 837 -17.75 15.32 -15.98
CA PHE A 837 -16.35 15.72 -16.18
C PHE A 837 -16.31 16.87 -17.17
N VAL A 838 -15.78 18.02 -16.73
CA VAL A 838 -15.61 19.21 -17.55
C VAL A 838 -14.26 19.11 -18.24
N THR A 839 -14.27 19.17 -19.57
CA THR A 839 -13.04 19.03 -20.35
C THR A 839 -12.12 20.24 -20.16
N MET A 840 -11.00 20.18 -20.86
CA MET A 840 -9.91 21.13 -20.85
C MET A 840 -10.35 22.58 -21.08
N SER A 841 -9.94 23.50 -20.20
CA SER A 841 -10.01 24.94 -20.50
C SER A 841 -8.76 25.34 -21.30
N PRO A 842 -8.92 25.98 -22.47
CA PRO A 842 -7.79 26.44 -23.27
C PRO A 842 -7.11 27.67 -22.65
N THR A 843 -5.94 28.02 -23.19
CA THR A 843 -5.16 29.20 -22.80
C THR A 843 -4.78 30.02 -24.02
N HIS A 844 -4.76 31.34 -23.88
CA HIS A 844 -4.47 32.27 -24.99
C HIS A 844 -3.15 32.99 -24.80
N LEU A 845 -2.05 32.24 -24.83
CA LEU A 845 -0.70 32.73 -24.48
C LEU A 845 0.00 33.49 -25.62
N TRP A 846 -0.40 33.28 -26.88
CA TRP A 846 0.29 33.85 -28.04
C TRP A 846 -0.69 34.34 -29.11
N SER A 847 -0.72 35.65 -29.38
CA SER A 847 -1.62 36.24 -30.40
C SER A 847 -1.38 35.75 -31.82
N ARG A 848 -0.15 35.31 -32.10
CA ARG A 848 0.25 34.72 -33.38
C ARG A 848 -0.59 33.51 -33.82
N GLU A 849 -1.33 32.90 -32.90
CA GLU A 849 -2.19 31.74 -33.20
C GLU A 849 -3.47 32.14 -33.93
N TRP A 850 -4.00 33.33 -33.67
CA TRP A 850 -5.25 33.81 -34.27
C TRP A 850 -5.08 35.01 -35.20
N GLU A 851 -3.98 35.76 -35.10
CA GLU A 851 -3.66 36.93 -35.92
C GLU A 851 -2.15 37.00 -36.20
N THR A 852 -1.67 37.78 -37.18
CA THR A 852 -0.22 37.93 -37.47
C THR A 852 0.45 38.98 -36.56
N SER A 853 0.08 39.02 -35.28
CA SER A 853 0.57 39.99 -34.29
C SER A 853 1.35 39.30 -33.16
N GLU A 854 2.36 39.98 -32.64
CA GLU A 854 3.09 39.57 -31.44
C GLU A 854 2.34 40.06 -30.20
N GLY A 855 2.09 39.19 -29.23
CA GLY A 855 1.30 39.51 -28.04
C GLY A 855 0.69 38.27 -27.38
N ASN A 856 -0.28 38.50 -26.50
CA ASN A 856 -1.11 37.47 -25.85
C ASN A 856 -2.56 37.97 -25.71
N CYS A 857 -3.36 37.39 -24.81
CA CYS A 857 -4.74 37.83 -24.56
C CYS A 857 -4.92 39.31 -24.14
N TYR A 858 -3.83 40.05 -23.89
CA TYR A 858 -3.90 41.48 -23.61
C TYR A 858 -4.50 42.26 -24.79
N ASN A 859 -5.47 43.15 -24.50
CA ASN A 859 -6.23 43.95 -25.47
C ASN A 859 -7.15 43.16 -26.43
N GLU A 860 -7.33 41.86 -26.23
CA GLU A 860 -8.30 41.08 -27.00
C GLU A 860 -9.73 41.37 -26.51
N LYS A 861 -10.61 41.84 -27.41
CA LYS A 861 -11.96 42.32 -27.07
C LYS A 861 -13.10 41.56 -27.75
N THR A 862 -12.78 40.73 -28.73
CA THR A 862 -13.77 39.95 -29.47
C THR A 862 -13.30 38.50 -29.64
N PRO A 863 -14.23 37.54 -29.66
CA PRO A 863 -13.93 36.15 -29.96
C PRO A 863 -13.32 35.97 -31.35
N ILE A 864 -12.66 34.83 -31.53
CA ILE A 864 -12.24 34.32 -32.84
C ILE A 864 -13.50 33.91 -33.61
N LYS A 865 -13.61 34.36 -34.87
CA LYS A 865 -14.78 34.13 -35.72
C LYS A 865 -14.63 32.94 -36.67
N ASP A 866 -13.42 32.42 -36.81
CA ASP A 866 -13.12 31.32 -37.71
C ASP A 866 -13.72 30.01 -37.15
N GLU A 867 -14.82 29.54 -37.75
CA GLU A 867 -15.50 28.32 -37.31
C GLU A 867 -14.55 27.12 -37.52
N GLY A 868 -14.39 26.31 -36.48
CA GLY A 868 -13.40 25.22 -36.48
C GLY A 868 -11.98 25.60 -36.05
N TYR A 869 -11.74 26.85 -35.61
CA TYR A 869 -10.46 27.25 -35.01
C TYR A 869 -10.04 26.30 -33.88
N TRP A 870 -8.73 26.04 -33.81
CA TRP A 870 -8.08 25.22 -32.80
C TRP A 870 -6.68 25.75 -32.49
N GLY A 871 -6.48 26.27 -31.29
CA GLY A 871 -5.22 26.85 -30.83
C GLY A 871 -4.24 25.82 -30.27
N SER A 872 -2.97 26.20 -30.10
CA SER A 872 -1.99 25.32 -29.44
C SER A 872 -2.20 25.26 -27.93
N GLY A 873 -2.99 26.20 -27.39
CA GLY A 873 -3.58 26.14 -26.06
C GLY A 873 -4.48 24.92 -25.84
N SER A 874 -4.90 24.22 -26.89
CA SER A 874 -5.74 23.03 -26.86
C SER A 874 -4.95 21.75 -27.20
N ASP A 875 -4.23 21.17 -26.23
CA ASP A 875 -3.38 19.98 -26.40
C ASP A 875 -4.15 18.71 -26.84
N LEU A 876 -4.03 18.36 -28.12
CA LEU A 876 -4.71 17.21 -28.74
C LEU A 876 -4.35 15.86 -28.09
N PRO A 877 -3.08 15.53 -27.78
CA PRO A 877 -2.72 14.30 -27.07
C PRO A 877 -3.42 14.16 -25.72
N THR A 878 -3.47 15.22 -24.91
CA THR A 878 -4.19 15.21 -23.64
C THR A 878 -5.68 14.97 -23.84
N MET A 879 -6.29 15.61 -24.83
CA MET A 879 -7.72 15.40 -25.10
C MET A 879 -8.05 13.97 -25.53
N GLN A 880 -7.22 13.37 -26.39
CA GLN A 880 -7.36 11.97 -26.78
C GLN A 880 -7.24 11.01 -25.59
N MET A 881 -6.31 11.29 -24.67
CA MET A 881 -6.15 10.53 -23.43
C MET A 881 -7.38 10.69 -22.52
N VAL A 882 -7.87 11.92 -22.32
CA VAL A 882 -9.08 12.22 -21.54
C VAL A 882 -10.28 11.48 -22.11
N GLU A 883 -10.50 11.55 -23.43
CA GLU A 883 -11.57 10.85 -24.13
C GLU A 883 -11.47 9.33 -23.93
N LYS A 884 -10.28 8.75 -24.10
CA LYS A 884 -10.02 7.32 -23.87
C LYS A 884 -10.39 6.90 -22.44
N VAL A 885 -10.00 7.66 -21.43
CA VAL A 885 -10.33 7.33 -20.02
C VAL A 885 -11.83 7.50 -19.76
N LEU A 886 -12.45 8.59 -20.21
CA LEU A 886 -13.88 8.84 -20.01
C LEU A 886 -14.76 7.81 -20.71
N ASN A 887 -14.35 7.32 -21.88
CA ASN A 887 -15.05 6.24 -22.60
C ASN A 887 -15.15 4.96 -21.76
N SER A 888 -14.14 4.65 -20.93
CA SER A 888 -14.16 3.48 -20.03
C SER A 888 -15.22 3.56 -18.91
N VAL A 889 -15.71 4.77 -18.60
CA VAL A 889 -16.72 5.03 -17.56
C VAL A 889 -17.94 5.79 -18.10
N SER A 890 -18.14 5.75 -19.42
CA SER A 890 -19.20 6.49 -20.14
C SER A 890 -20.63 6.14 -19.69
N SER A 891 -20.83 4.96 -19.12
CA SER A 891 -22.12 4.56 -18.53
C SER A 891 -22.47 5.27 -17.22
N LYS A 892 -21.48 5.91 -16.57
CA LYS A 892 -21.61 6.55 -15.24
C LYS A 892 -21.28 8.04 -15.25
N VAL A 893 -20.61 8.53 -16.30
CA VAL A 893 -20.12 9.92 -16.38
C VAL A 893 -20.66 10.60 -17.64
N SER A 894 -21.15 11.82 -17.48
CA SER A 894 -21.49 12.73 -18.58
C SER A 894 -20.35 13.72 -18.80
N VAL A 895 -20.00 13.98 -20.07
CA VAL A 895 -18.90 14.89 -20.42
C VAL A 895 -19.47 16.25 -20.79
N ILE A 896 -18.92 17.31 -20.18
CA ILE A 896 -19.21 18.69 -20.55
C ILE A 896 -18.03 19.17 -21.40
N ASN A 897 -18.15 19.04 -22.72
CA ASN A 897 -17.08 19.36 -23.66
C ASN A 897 -17.01 20.87 -23.92
N ILE A 898 -16.21 21.56 -23.12
CA ILE A 898 -16.06 23.02 -23.15
C ILE A 898 -14.87 23.50 -23.99
N THR A 899 -14.02 22.60 -24.47
CA THR A 899 -12.68 22.98 -24.94
C THR A 899 -12.75 23.89 -26.16
N GLN A 900 -13.36 23.41 -27.25
CA GLN A 900 -13.41 24.15 -28.51
C GLN A 900 -14.20 25.45 -28.39
N LEU A 901 -15.39 25.39 -27.76
CA LEU A 901 -16.20 26.60 -27.56
C LEU A 901 -15.44 27.66 -26.75
N SER A 902 -14.60 27.26 -25.81
CA SER A 902 -13.79 28.20 -25.03
C SER A 902 -12.56 28.69 -25.78
N ASP A 903 -12.07 27.96 -26.78
CA ASP A 903 -10.89 28.32 -27.59
C ASP A 903 -11.18 29.50 -28.53
N TYR A 904 -12.45 29.77 -28.83
CA TYR A 904 -12.83 31.00 -29.52
C TYR A 904 -12.69 32.24 -28.64
N ARG A 905 -12.65 32.09 -27.31
CA ARG A 905 -12.89 33.17 -26.34
C ARG A 905 -11.63 33.87 -25.86
N LYS A 906 -10.72 34.21 -26.77
CA LYS A 906 -9.52 35.02 -26.46
C LYS A 906 -9.79 36.31 -25.67
N ASP A 907 -10.99 36.86 -25.81
CA ASP A 907 -11.50 38.06 -25.13
C ASP A 907 -11.88 37.84 -23.65
N GLY A 908 -12.18 36.62 -23.24
CA GLY A 908 -12.81 36.33 -21.95
C GLY A 908 -11.87 36.31 -20.73
N HIS A 909 -10.56 36.47 -20.93
CA HIS A 909 -9.55 36.36 -19.86
C HIS A 909 -9.42 37.64 -19.03
N PRO A 910 -9.05 37.57 -17.73
CA PRO A 910 -8.73 38.74 -16.91
C PRO A 910 -7.60 39.58 -17.46
N SER A 911 -6.61 38.96 -18.11
CA SER A 911 -5.40 39.65 -18.54
C SER A 911 -4.77 40.36 -17.34
N ILE A 912 -4.68 41.70 -17.35
CA ILE A 912 -4.14 42.49 -16.25
C ILE A 912 -5.21 42.95 -15.24
N TYR A 913 -6.49 42.76 -15.54
CA TYR A 913 -7.61 43.28 -14.76
C TYR A 913 -8.00 42.33 -13.64
N ARG A 914 -7.10 42.17 -12.68
CA ARG A 914 -7.29 41.32 -11.50
C ARG A 914 -6.49 41.86 -10.33
N LYS A 915 -6.77 41.33 -9.15
CA LYS A 915 -5.92 41.60 -7.99
C LYS A 915 -4.55 40.96 -8.12
N PHE A 916 -3.52 41.77 -7.92
CA PHE A 916 -2.15 41.34 -7.70
C PHE A 916 -1.86 41.35 -6.21
N TRP A 917 -1.33 40.24 -5.72
CA TRP A 917 -0.92 40.11 -4.32
C TRP A 917 0.50 40.62 -4.09
N GLU A 918 1.26 40.81 -5.17
CA GLU A 918 2.63 41.33 -5.19
C GLU A 918 2.67 42.66 -5.96
N THR A 919 3.60 43.52 -5.57
CA THR A 919 3.82 44.81 -6.25
C THR A 919 4.52 44.56 -7.58
N LEU A 920 3.91 44.99 -8.69
CA LEU A 920 4.49 44.87 -10.02
C LEU A 920 5.72 45.79 -10.16
N SER A 921 6.77 45.31 -10.82
CA SER A 921 7.97 46.11 -11.10
C SER A 921 7.67 47.19 -12.15
N PRO A 922 8.45 48.28 -12.21
CA PRO A 922 8.33 49.29 -13.27
C PRO A 922 8.44 48.70 -14.68
N GLU A 923 9.30 47.69 -14.85
CA GLU A 923 9.48 46.95 -16.11
C GLU A 923 8.22 46.18 -16.47
N GLN A 924 7.61 45.47 -15.50
CA GLN A 924 6.34 44.78 -15.72
C GLN A 924 5.27 45.80 -16.11
N LEU A 925 5.08 46.88 -15.35
CA LEU A 925 4.09 47.92 -15.65
C LEU A 925 4.25 48.52 -17.06
N SER A 926 5.50 48.63 -17.56
CA SER A 926 5.79 49.09 -18.92
C SER A 926 5.45 48.07 -20.01
N ASN A 927 5.31 46.80 -19.67
CA ASN A 927 4.94 45.71 -20.57
C ASN A 927 3.78 44.83 -20.01
N PRO A 928 2.51 45.27 -20.14
CA PRO A 928 1.32 44.53 -19.73
C PRO A 928 1.29 43.05 -20.13
N THR A 929 1.82 42.73 -21.31
CA THR A 929 1.85 41.35 -21.81
C THR A 929 2.64 40.40 -20.90
N SER A 930 3.65 40.89 -20.15
CA SER A 930 4.52 40.04 -19.33
C SER A 930 3.84 39.48 -18.07
N TYR A 931 2.68 40.02 -17.67
CA TYR A 931 1.98 39.62 -16.44
C TYR A 931 0.47 39.40 -16.62
N SER A 932 -0.02 39.42 -17.87
CA SER A 932 -1.38 39.05 -18.25
C SER A 932 -1.71 37.61 -17.85
N ASP A 933 -2.83 37.42 -17.17
CA ASP A 933 -3.44 36.11 -16.97
C ASP A 933 -4.30 35.74 -18.17
N CYS A 934 -3.79 34.83 -19.01
CA CYS A 934 -4.47 34.28 -20.18
C CYS A 934 -4.91 32.82 -19.95
N ILE A 935 -5.20 32.48 -18.69
CA ILE A 935 -5.55 31.13 -18.24
C ILE A 935 -6.92 31.15 -17.58
N HIS A 936 -7.13 32.02 -16.58
CA HIS A 936 -8.41 32.14 -15.87
C HIS A 936 -9.41 32.98 -16.67
N TRP A 937 -10.66 33.06 -16.22
CA TRP A 937 -11.74 33.74 -16.94
C TRP A 937 -12.36 34.84 -16.11
N CYS A 938 -12.71 35.97 -16.75
CA CYS A 938 -13.54 36.99 -16.11
C CYS A 938 -14.93 36.44 -15.80
N LEU A 939 -15.53 36.93 -14.71
CA LEU A 939 -16.93 36.68 -14.36
C LEU A 939 -17.68 38.02 -14.22
N PRO A 940 -18.90 38.15 -14.79
CA PRO A 940 -19.59 37.20 -15.66
C PRO A 940 -18.84 36.97 -16.99
N GLY A 941 -18.96 35.79 -17.58
CA GLY A 941 -18.19 35.40 -18.75
C GLY A 941 -18.28 33.92 -19.13
N VAL A 942 -17.19 33.38 -19.68
CA VAL A 942 -17.14 32.02 -20.29
C VAL A 942 -17.62 30.91 -19.34
N PRO A 943 -17.24 30.88 -18.04
CA PRO A 943 -17.72 29.85 -17.12
C PRO A 943 -19.23 29.87 -16.85
N ASP A 944 -19.91 31.00 -17.08
CA ASP A 944 -21.37 31.05 -16.96
C ASP A 944 -22.02 30.15 -18.02
N VAL A 945 -21.46 30.12 -19.23
CA VAL A 945 -21.92 29.23 -20.31
C VAL A 945 -21.63 27.76 -20.00
N TRP A 946 -20.50 27.45 -19.33
CA TRP A 946 -20.24 26.09 -18.87
C TRP A 946 -21.31 25.62 -17.89
N ASN A 947 -21.80 26.52 -17.03
CA ASN A 947 -22.89 26.25 -16.09
C ASN A 947 -24.27 26.20 -16.76
N GLU A 948 -24.49 26.97 -17.83
CA GLU A 948 -25.69 26.82 -18.67
C GLU A 948 -25.73 25.46 -19.37
N LEU A 949 -24.59 24.96 -19.84
CA LEU A 949 -24.47 23.61 -20.40
C LEU A 949 -24.76 22.56 -19.33
N LEU A 950 -24.17 22.67 -18.13
CA LEU A 950 -24.48 21.79 -17.01
C LEU A 950 -25.98 21.79 -16.68
N PHE A 951 -26.63 22.95 -16.71
CA PHE A 951 -28.08 23.07 -16.49
C PHE A 951 -28.94 22.31 -17.52
N GLN A 952 -28.46 22.12 -18.75
CA GLN A 952 -29.20 21.31 -19.74
C GLN A 952 -29.22 19.81 -19.40
N PHE A 953 -28.22 19.32 -18.66
CA PHE A 953 -28.12 17.91 -18.28
C PHE A 953 -28.90 17.56 -17.01
N LEU A 954 -29.08 18.53 -16.11
CA LEU A 954 -29.83 18.38 -14.85
C LEU A 954 -31.32 18.52 -15.10
#